data_AF-A0A932SZI4-F1
#
_entry.id   AF-A0A932SZI4-F1
#
_cell.length_a   1.000
_cell.length_b   1.000
_cell.length_c   1.000
_cell.angle_alpha   90.00
_cell.angle_beta   90.00
_cell.angle_gamma   90.00
#
_symmetry.space_group_name_H-M   'P 1'
#
loop_
_entity.id
_entity.type
_entity.pdbx_description
1 polymer ?
#
loop_
_entity_poly.entity_id
_entity_poly.type
_entity_poly.pdbx_seq_one_letter_code
_entity_poly.pdbx_strand_id
1 'polypeptide(L)'
;MFSIHDRPARLCDGISRRELIRVGGLSLLGLSLPHLAFGRAKTANDTQAGPSFGRAKNVIFLWLQGGPPQHETFDPKPDAPAEIRGEFKPISTNVPGIQFSELLPRTAAIADKLAIVRSLCTHTDLHDASGYWVLTGYQYKGRQSREIDRASDWPYLGSVLKVLAPSATLPSYTSVWLPDVMRLNDNVQPAGQTGGFLGFGWDPQRVVCDPADPEFHIEGLSLPPEIPPLRLSSRQSLLEQVDRHFAGIERGATLRDFDRQTQEAFGLLNSGRAKQAFVLSREPEALRARYGRHKWGQSVLLARRLVEAGAKLVHVNWPREGGDEAVNNPMWDTHAQNADRLQDVLCPQFDVTFPALIEDLEQRGLLSETLVVAIGEFGRTPKINSQGGRDHWGHVFSFALAGAGISGARVYGSSDKHGAYPRDGRIEPQELTATILHLLGVGHTAMFPDATGRPLHATLGEPLYALLGDRPATAERILPEGNLALVPPFSKALLFNPRFEEPRELVPVGAGQRLKGWQGLPIVSGNLSGVDFGVALTGASADKKHARIGIGVAGSSAAGTIPPNARAILTQEVRNPRAGTFTISVHARCHGSLKDINFLRSNFQCRIVLFGYRDLAKNLLSGLREYASVPIELALPADRGETDAKITLSRALRSQDAGAAEIEMGVGLAIILERTTPGDLAVPGNARAFVQVDGVEISFVPRPRNDDVKV
;
A
#
# COMPACT_ATOMS: atom_id res chain seq x y z
N MET A 1 -65.35 -5.37 -4.16
CA MET A 1 -66.77 -5.60 -3.82
C MET A 1 -66.86 -6.97 -3.17
N PHE A 2 -67.06 -7.05 -1.84
CA PHE A 2 -67.68 -8.19 -1.14
C PHE A 2 -68.08 -7.75 0.26
N SER A 3 -69.37 -7.45 0.42
CA SER A 3 -70.05 -7.34 1.71
C SER A 3 -70.89 -8.60 1.86
N ILE A 4 -70.57 -9.45 2.83
CA ILE A 4 -71.47 -10.51 3.29
C ILE A 4 -71.94 -10.09 4.68
N HIS A 5 -73.23 -9.79 4.76
CA HIS A 5 -73.98 -9.68 5.99
C HIS A 5 -73.95 -11.04 6.69
N ASP A 6 -73.24 -11.17 7.81
CA ASP A 6 -73.60 -12.20 8.78
C ASP A 6 -73.05 -11.94 10.18
N ARG A 7 -73.82 -12.39 11.17
CA ARG A 7 -73.59 -12.19 12.61
C ARG A 7 -72.22 -12.75 13.05
N PRO A 8 -71.54 -12.13 14.03
CA PRO A 8 -70.22 -12.59 14.46
C PRO A 8 -70.32 -13.93 15.21
N ALA A 9 -69.93 -15.02 14.55
CA ALA A 9 -69.62 -16.27 15.23
C ALA A 9 -68.23 -16.15 15.87
N ARG A 10 -68.18 -16.29 17.21
CA ARG A 10 -66.94 -16.42 17.98
C ARG A 10 -66.58 -17.90 18.06
N LEU A 11 -65.32 -18.23 17.81
CA LEU A 11 -64.77 -19.56 18.07
C LEU A 11 -64.61 -19.77 19.58
N CYS A 12 -64.41 -21.01 20.02
CA CYS A 12 -64.34 -21.39 21.44
C CYS A 12 -63.17 -20.73 22.21
N ASP A 13 -62.22 -20.12 21.50
CA ASP A 13 -61.08 -19.35 22.02
C ASP A 13 -61.32 -17.83 22.04
N GLY A 14 -62.53 -17.38 21.67
CA GLY A 14 -62.92 -15.98 21.64
C GLY A 14 -62.49 -15.22 20.38
N ILE A 15 -61.75 -15.84 19.46
CA ILE A 15 -61.29 -15.21 18.22
C ILE A 15 -62.44 -15.21 17.21
N SER A 16 -62.72 -14.05 16.61
CA SER A 16 -63.74 -13.94 15.57
C SER A 16 -63.22 -14.44 14.22
N ARG A 17 -64.09 -15.05 13.41
CA ARG A 17 -63.77 -15.45 12.03
C ARG A 17 -63.19 -14.29 11.19
N ARG A 18 -63.57 -13.05 11.50
CA ARG A 18 -63.07 -11.82 10.87
C ARG A 18 -61.63 -11.49 11.29
N GLU A 19 -61.23 -11.77 12.53
CA GLU A 19 -59.85 -11.62 12.99
C GLU A 19 -58.95 -12.69 12.36
N LEU A 20 -59.42 -13.94 12.27
CA LEU A 20 -58.68 -15.01 11.61
C LEU A 20 -58.44 -14.70 10.12
N ILE A 21 -59.46 -14.18 9.42
CA ILE A 21 -59.36 -13.74 8.01
C ILE A 21 -58.52 -12.47 7.88
N ARG A 22 -58.52 -11.55 8.85
CA ARG A 22 -57.61 -10.39 8.86
C ARG A 22 -56.15 -10.82 9.00
N VAL A 23 -55.86 -11.74 9.92
CA VAL A 23 -54.51 -12.25 10.15
C VAL A 23 -54.04 -13.11 8.98
N GLY A 24 -54.87 -14.01 8.45
CA GLY A 24 -54.55 -14.80 7.25
C GLY A 24 -54.52 -14.00 5.95
N GLY A 25 -55.29 -12.91 5.87
CA GLY A 25 -55.31 -11.98 4.73
C GLY A 25 -54.03 -11.15 4.60
N LEU A 26 -53.32 -10.90 5.71
CA LEU A 26 -51.99 -10.27 5.67
C LEU A 26 -50.98 -11.13 4.92
N SER A 27 -51.07 -12.46 5.03
CA SER A 27 -50.23 -13.41 4.30
C SER A 27 -50.51 -13.38 2.79
N LEU A 28 -51.77 -13.23 2.38
CA LEU A 28 -52.20 -13.09 0.97
C LEU A 28 -51.74 -11.77 0.33
N LEU A 29 -51.42 -10.75 1.13
CA LEU A 29 -50.80 -9.49 0.68
C LEU A 29 -49.26 -9.50 0.83
N GLY A 30 -48.65 -10.66 1.08
CA GLY A 30 -47.19 -10.80 1.18
C GLY A 30 -46.57 -10.31 2.48
N LEU A 31 -47.37 -9.93 3.49
CA LEU A 31 -46.86 -9.48 4.79
C LEU A 31 -46.72 -10.69 5.73
N SER A 32 -45.56 -11.35 5.65
CA SER A 32 -45.17 -12.38 6.62
C SER A 32 -44.56 -11.75 7.89
N LEU A 33 -44.62 -12.46 9.01
CA LEU A 33 -43.98 -12.05 10.27
C LEU A 33 -42.47 -11.70 10.10
N PRO A 34 -41.68 -12.47 9.31
CA PRO A 34 -40.34 -12.07 8.91
C PRO A 34 -40.33 -10.70 8.21
N HIS A 35 -41.19 -10.46 7.22
CA HIS A 35 -41.27 -9.17 6.51
C HIS A 35 -41.60 -7.98 7.42
N LEU A 36 -42.46 -8.16 8.42
CA LEU A 36 -42.77 -7.13 9.42
C LEU A 36 -41.60 -6.90 10.41
N ALA A 37 -40.82 -7.93 10.73
CA ALA A 37 -39.60 -7.80 11.53
C ALA A 37 -38.49 -7.08 10.75
N PHE A 38 -38.34 -7.36 9.44
CA PHE A 38 -37.40 -6.68 8.56
C PHE A 38 -37.80 -5.22 8.26
N GLY A 39 -39.09 -4.93 8.07
CA GLY A 39 -39.60 -3.56 7.90
C GLY A 39 -39.46 -2.67 9.13
N ARG A 40 -39.35 -3.27 10.32
CA ARG A 40 -39.04 -2.58 11.59
C ARG A 40 -37.56 -2.28 11.79
N ALA A 41 -36.65 -2.80 10.97
CA ALA A 41 -35.21 -2.52 11.10
C ALA A 41 -34.84 -1.05 10.81
N LYS A 42 -35.70 -0.29 10.13
CA LYS A 42 -35.56 1.18 9.98
C LYS A 42 -36.17 1.99 11.15
N THR A 43 -36.91 1.36 12.05
CA THR A 43 -37.76 2.06 13.03
C THR A 43 -37.67 1.51 14.46
N ALA A 44 -36.74 0.62 14.76
CA ALA A 44 -36.46 0.21 16.14
C ALA A 44 -35.86 1.39 16.91
N ASN A 45 -36.73 2.16 17.59
CA ASN A 45 -36.47 3.15 18.64
C ASN A 45 -35.00 3.60 18.80
N ASP A 46 -34.60 4.51 17.92
CA ASP A 46 -33.31 5.22 17.88
C ASP A 46 -33.15 6.26 19.02
N THR A 47 -33.84 6.08 20.15
CA THR A 47 -33.73 6.98 21.30
C THR A 47 -32.38 6.87 22.03
N GLN A 48 -31.51 5.95 21.61
CA GLN A 48 -30.11 5.84 22.04
C GLN A 48 -29.08 6.10 20.93
N ALA A 49 -29.51 6.43 19.70
CA ALA A 49 -28.58 6.84 18.65
C ALA A 49 -28.01 8.21 19.00
N GLY A 50 -26.84 8.22 19.65
CA GLY A 50 -26.12 9.43 20.00
C GLY A 50 -25.86 10.34 18.78
N PRO A 51 -25.37 11.57 19.00
CA PRO A 51 -25.29 12.63 17.97
C PRO A 51 -24.42 12.32 16.74
N SER A 52 -23.70 11.19 16.74
CA SER A 52 -22.86 10.71 15.64
C SER A 52 -23.54 9.72 14.70
N PHE A 53 -24.73 9.19 15.04
CA PHE A 53 -25.41 8.20 14.20
C PHE A 53 -25.79 8.79 12.84
N GLY A 54 -25.45 8.09 11.75
CA GLY A 54 -25.74 8.56 10.39
C GLY A 54 -24.94 9.79 9.94
N ARG A 55 -23.89 10.19 10.66
CA ARG A 55 -23.02 11.32 10.27
C ARG A 55 -22.23 11.06 8.99
N ALA A 56 -21.79 9.83 8.77
CA ALA A 56 -21.10 9.44 7.54
C ALA A 56 -22.11 9.26 6.40
N LYS A 57 -21.93 10.01 5.32
CA LYS A 57 -22.57 9.70 4.04
C LYS A 57 -21.78 8.64 3.28
N ASN A 58 -20.45 8.70 3.41
CA ASN A 58 -19.53 7.84 2.68
C ASN A 58 -18.36 7.36 3.57
N VAL A 59 -17.68 6.30 3.14
CA VAL A 59 -16.47 5.74 3.74
C VAL A 59 -15.40 5.57 2.67
N ILE A 60 -14.18 6.03 2.97
CA ILE A 60 -12.97 5.64 2.25
C ILE A 60 -12.20 4.68 3.16
N PHE A 61 -12.08 3.42 2.72
CA PHE A 61 -11.46 2.35 3.47
C PHE A 61 -10.10 1.99 2.83
N LEU A 62 -9.03 2.52 3.41
CA LEU A 62 -7.66 2.32 2.96
C LEU A 62 -7.10 1.04 3.59
N TRP A 63 -6.89 0.03 2.76
CA TRP A 63 -6.40 -1.27 3.18
C TRP A 63 -4.90 -1.40 2.93
N LEU A 64 -4.13 -1.34 4.02
CA LEU A 64 -2.68 -1.41 4.03
C LEU A 64 -2.24 -2.89 4.06
N GLN A 65 -2.55 -3.61 2.97
CA GLN A 65 -2.34 -5.04 2.87
C GLN A 65 -0.91 -5.43 3.22
N GLY A 66 -0.79 -6.44 4.07
CA GLY A 66 0.47 -6.90 4.64
C GLY A 66 0.64 -6.52 6.11
N GLY A 67 -0.30 -5.85 6.77
CA GLY A 67 -0.22 -5.59 8.21
C GLY A 67 0.91 -4.63 8.62
N PRO A 68 0.66 -3.31 8.67
CA PRO A 68 1.66 -2.31 9.03
C PRO A 68 2.25 -2.54 10.43
N PRO A 69 3.58 -2.46 10.59
CA PRO A 69 4.19 -2.62 11.89
C PRO A 69 3.87 -1.42 12.79
N GLN A 70 3.29 -1.71 13.95
CA GLN A 70 2.84 -0.69 14.90
C GLN A 70 4.00 0.17 15.44
N HIS A 71 5.19 -0.42 15.65
CA HIS A 71 6.38 0.28 16.15
C HIS A 71 6.90 1.36 15.21
N GLU A 72 6.85 1.11 13.90
CA GLU A 72 7.33 2.04 12.89
C GLU A 72 6.23 2.93 12.28
N THR A 73 5.00 2.84 12.81
CA THR A 73 3.87 3.67 12.40
C THR A 73 3.27 4.43 13.58
N PHE A 74 2.22 3.90 14.20
CA PHE A 74 1.35 4.63 15.10
C PHE A 74 1.58 4.36 16.58
N ASP A 75 2.40 3.39 16.97
CA ASP A 75 2.66 3.01 18.35
C ASP A 75 4.16 2.74 18.62
N PRO A 76 5.02 3.77 18.47
CA PRO A 76 6.44 3.63 18.74
C PRO A 76 6.69 3.29 20.22
N LYS A 77 7.71 2.47 20.49
CA LYS A 77 8.11 2.03 21.83
C LYS A 77 9.51 2.55 22.19
N PRO A 78 9.69 3.85 22.46
CA PRO A 78 11.01 4.45 22.68
C PRO A 78 11.85 3.77 23.77
N ASP A 79 11.18 3.32 24.83
CA ASP A 79 11.83 2.72 26.00
C ASP A 79 12.08 1.20 25.85
N ALA A 80 11.65 0.60 24.74
CA ALA A 80 11.92 -0.81 24.49
C ALA A 80 13.37 -1.03 24.00
N PRO A 81 13.93 -2.24 24.20
CA PRO A 81 15.24 -2.60 23.66
C PRO A 81 15.35 -2.37 22.14
N ALA A 82 16.55 -2.17 21.62
CA ALA A 82 16.80 -1.84 20.20
C ALA A 82 16.21 -2.89 19.24
N GLU A 83 16.29 -4.16 19.61
CA GLU A 83 15.73 -5.30 18.87
C GLU A 83 14.18 -5.32 18.86
N ILE A 84 13.53 -4.51 19.70
CA ILE A 84 12.08 -4.34 19.74
C ILE A 84 11.65 -3.03 19.12
N ARG A 85 12.23 -1.89 19.55
CA ARG A 85 11.80 -0.57 19.08
C ARG A 85 12.22 -0.27 17.63
N GLY A 86 13.21 -0.99 17.12
CA GLY A 86 13.77 -0.74 15.78
C GLY A 86 14.69 0.48 15.71
N GLU A 87 15.09 0.82 14.49
CA GLU A 87 16.08 1.85 14.21
C GLU A 87 15.50 3.28 14.28
N PHE A 88 14.18 3.40 14.05
CA PHE A 88 13.50 4.69 13.97
C PHE A 88 13.12 5.23 15.35
N LYS A 89 13.06 6.56 15.42
CA LYS A 89 12.71 7.32 16.61
C LYS A 89 11.25 7.74 16.59
N PRO A 90 10.60 7.88 17.76
CA PRO A 90 9.36 8.62 17.84
C PRO A 90 9.59 10.11 17.57
N ILE A 91 8.56 10.76 17.05
CA ILE A 91 8.45 12.22 16.90
C ILE A 91 7.15 12.67 17.56
N SER A 92 7.19 13.84 18.20
CA SER A 92 5.99 14.50 18.71
C SER A 92 5.06 14.90 17.55
N THR A 93 3.77 14.62 17.66
CA THR A 93 2.76 15.08 16.69
C THR A 93 2.32 16.51 17.00
N ASN A 94 1.38 17.06 16.23
CA ASN A 94 0.77 18.35 16.52
C ASN A 94 -0.16 18.34 17.76
N VAL A 95 -0.34 17.18 18.42
CA VAL A 95 -1.14 17.01 19.65
C VAL A 95 -0.23 16.60 20.81
N PRO A 96 -0.23 17.31 21.95
CA PRO A 96 0.56 16.96 23.12
C PRO A 96 0.35 15.51 23.58
N GLY A 97 1.43 14.81 23.90
CA GLY A 97 1.40 13.44 24.40
C GLY A 97 1.17 12.35 23.35
N ILE A 98 0.91 12.71 22.09
CA ILE A 98 0.80 11.75 20.99
C ILE A 98 2.09 11.78 20.16
N GLN A 99 2.68 10.59 19.98
CA GLN A 99 3.89 10.39 19.18
C GLN A 99 3.65 9.33 18.10
N PHE A 100 4.22 9.56 16.92
CA PHE A 100 4.32 8.60 15.81
C PHE A 100 5.79 8.34 15.48
N SER A 101 6.06 7.37 14.61
CA SER A 101 7.39 7.16 14.05
C SER A 101 7.87 8.36 13.22
N GLU A 102 9.18 8.64 13.22
CA GLU A 102 9.81 9.65 12.35
C GLU A 102 9.63 9.38 10.85
N LEU A 103 9.12 8.19 10.49
CA LEU A 103 8.70 7.85 9.14
C LEU A 103 7.34 8.45 8.72
N LEU A 104 6.59 9.05 9.65
CA LEU A 104 5.27 9.63 9.40
C LEU A 104 5.19 11.14 9.72
N PRO A 105 6.14 11.99 9.28
CA PRO A 105 6.19 13.39 9.68
C PRO A 105 5.00 14.23 9.19
N ARG A 106 4.44 13.97 8.01
CA ARG A 106 3.27 14.72 7.51
C ARG A 106 1.99 14.26 8.19
N THR A 107 1.88 12.96 8.47
CA THR A 107 0.77 12.40 9.24
C THR A 107 0.78 12.92 10.69
N ALA A 108 1.96 13.05 11.30
CA ALA A 108 2.13 13.66 12.61
C ALA A 108 1.66 15.12 12.65
N ALA A 109 1.75 15.84 11.53
CA ALA A 109 1.28 17.23 11.44
C ALA A 109 -0.25 17.39 11.38
N ILE A 110 -0.99 16.30 11.14
CA ILE A 110 -2.46 16.29 11.10
C ILE A 110 -3.08 15.39 12.17
N ALA A 111 -2.31 14.95 13.18
CA ALA A 111 -2.77 14.01 14.20
C ALA A 111 -4.01 14.51 14.96
N ASP A 112 -4.22 15.83 14.99
CA ASP A 112 -5.40 16.44 15.56
C ASP A 112 -6.73 16.12 14.86
N LYS A 113 -6.67 15.67 13.61
CA LYS A 113 -7.82 15.19 12.83
C LYS A 113 -8.04 13.69 12.97
N LEU A 114 -7.11 13.00 13.63
CA LEU A 114 -7.05 11.54 13.68
C LEU A 114 -7.46 11.01 15.06
N ALA A 115 -8.17 9.89 15.07
CA ALA A 115 -8.25 9.00 16.21
C ALA A 115 -7.43 7.75 15.90
N ILE A 116 -6.43 7.46 16.73
CA ILE A 116 -5.58 6.29 16.58
C ILE A 116 -6.02 5.22 17.57
N VAL A 117 -6.28 4.01 17.09
CA VAL A 117 -6.53 2.85 17.96
C VAL A 117 -5.25 2.02 18.04
N ARG A 118 -4.83 1.60 19.24
CA ARG A 118 -3.57 0.83 19.46
C ARG A 118 -3.80 -0.55 20.10
N SER A 119 -5.03 -1.04 20.06
CA SER A 119 -5.48 -2.18 20.88
C SER A 119 -6.36 -3.17 20.12
N LEU A 120 -6.36 -3.13 18.78
CA LEU A 120 -7.11 -4.06 17.95
C LEU A 120 -6.43 -5.43 17.93
N CYS A 121 -7.21 -6.50 18.04
CA CYS A 121 -6.72 -7.87 18.12
C CYS A 121 -7.60 -8.82 17.30
N THR A 122 -6.98 -9.74 16.56
CA THR A 122 -7.66 -10.82 15.83
C THR A 122 -7.28 -12.22 16.34
N HIS A 123 -6.25 -12.33 17.19
CA HIS A 123 -5.69 -13.61 17.66
C HIS A 123 -5.23 -14.56 16.55
N THR A 124 -5.06 -14.07 15.32
CA THR A 124 -4.64 -14.88 14.18
C THR A 124 -3.50 -14.21 13.44
N ASP A 125 -2.43 -14.98 13.25
CA ASP A 125 -1.24 -14.57 12.52
C ASP A 125 -1.37 -14.88 11.01
N LEU A 126 -2.56 -15.24 10.53
CA LEU A 126 -2.79 -15.58 9.13
C LEU A 126 -3.43 -14.41 8.38
N HIS A 127 -2.82 -13.99 7.26
CA HIS A 127 -3.30 -12.87 6.46
C HIS A 127 -4.76 -13.03 6.05
N ASP A 128 -5.11 -14.22 5.59
CA ASP A 128 -6.43 -14.56 5.09
C ASP A 128 -7.47 -14.56 6.21
N ALA A 129 -7.22 -15.25 7.33
CA ALA A 129 -8.18 -15.32 8.42
C ALA A 129 -8.34 -13.98 9.16
N SER A 130 -7.23 -13.27 9.38
CA SER A 130 -7.24 -11.95 10.04
C SER A 130 -7.92 -10.91 9.16
N GLY A 131 -7.53 -10.87 7.88
CA GLY A 131 -8.14 -10.00 6.87
C GLY A 131 -9.63 -10.26 6.72
N TYR A 132 -10.04 -11.53 6.66
CA TYR A 132 -11.46 -11.89 6.61
C TYR A 132 -12.25 -11.31 7.78
N TRP A 133 -11.72 -11.40 9.01
CA TRP A 133 -12.41 -10.86 10.18
C TRP A 133 -12.53 -9.33 10.11
N VAL A 134 -11.49 -8.62 9.68
CA VAL A 134 -11.54 -7.16 9.53
C VAL A 134 -12.50 -6.72 8.42
N LEU A 135 -12.56 -7.45 7.31
CA LEU A 135 -13.41 -7.10 6.16
C LEU A 135 -14.89 -7.42 6.37
N THR A 136 -15.20 -8.43 7.21
CA THR A 136 -16.57 -8.94 7.38
C THR A 136 -17.17 -8.62 8.74
N GLY A 137 -16.34 -8.37 9.76
CA GLY A 137 -16.76 -8.30 11.17
C GLY A 137 -16.99 -9.67 11.82
N TYR A 138 -16.77 -10.78 11.10
CA TYR A 138 -16.96 -12.15 11.60
C TYR A 138 -15.70 -12.99 11.44
N GLN A 139 -15.38 -13.81 12.44
CA GLN A 139 -14.31 -14.79 12.32
C GLN A 139 -14.61 -15.82 11.21
N TYR A 140 -13.57 -16.22 10.47
CA TYR A 140 -13.67 -17.29 9.51
C TYR A 140 -13.91 -18.64 10.21
N LYS A 141 -14.86 -19.44 9.70
CA LYS A 141 -15.24 -20.74 10.29
C LYS A 141 -14.97 -21.95 9.39
N GLY A 142 -14.50 -21.72 8.16
CA GLY A 142 -14.19 -22.78 7.21
C GLY A 142 -12.83 -23.44 7.48
N ARG A 143 -12.43 -24.35 6.59
CA ARG A 143 -11.16 -25.10 6.73
C ARG A 143 -9.91 -24.29 6.34
N GLN A 144 -10.02 -23.45 5.30
CA GLN A 144 -8.93 -22.58 4.82
C GLN A 144 -9.52 -21.30 4.24
N SER A 145 -9.02 -20.13 4.64
CA SER A 145 -9.49 -18.82 4.15
C SER A 145 -8.70 -18.31 2.94
N ARG A 146 -7.79 -19.11 2.39
CA ARG A 146 -6.92 -18.77 1.26
C ARG A 146 -7.64 -18.71 -0.09
N GLU A 147 -8.88 -19.19 -0.13
CA GLU A 147 -9.71 -19.25 -1.32
C GLU A 147 -11.12 -18.76 -0.97
N ILE A 148 -11.78 -18.12 -1.94
CA ILE A 148 -13.16 -17.65 -1.78
C ILE A 148 -14.10 -18.85 -1.88
N ASP A 149 -14.82 -19.15 -0.80
CA ASP A 149 -15.95 -20.07 -0.81
C ASP A 149 -17.26 -19.28 -0.70
N ARG A 150 -17.82 -18.92 -1.85
CA ARG A 150 -19.03 -18.08 -1.90
C ARG A 150 -20.24 -18.69 -1.20
N ALA A 151 -20.30 -20.01 -0.99
CA ALA A 151 -21.44 -20.63 -0.34
C ALA A 151 -21.42 -20.45 1.19
N SER A 152 -20.23 -20.36 1.78
CA SER A 152 -20.06 -20.31 3.24
C SER A 152 -19.44 -19.00 3.76
N ASP A 153 -18.80 -18.23 2.88
CA ASP A 153 -18.21 -16.93 3.20
C ASP A 153 -19.28 -15.95 3.68
N TRP A 154 -18.95 -15.24 4.75
CA TRP A 154 -19.68 -14.09 5.22
C TRP A 154 -19.51 -12.94 4.19
N PRO A 155 -20.60 -12.22 3.88
CA PRO A 155 -20.53 -11.11 2.96
C PRO A 155 -19.60 -10.02 3.46
N TYR A 156 -18.81 -9.46 2.55
CA TYR A 156 -18.02 -8.26 2.80
C TYR A 156 -18.90 -7.12 3.37
N LEU A 157 -18.34 -6.29 4.25
CA LEU A 157 -19.05 -5.15 4.84
C LEU A 157 -19.75 -4.27 3.79
N GLY A 158 -19.09 -3.98 2.67
CA GLY A 158 -19.70 -3.20 1.59
C GLY A 158 -20.87 -3.89 0.88
N SER A 159 -20.89 -5.23 0.88
CA SER A 159 -22.01 -6.03 0.36
C SER A 159 -23.20 -5.99 1.34
N VAL A 160 -22.94 -6.12 2.63
CA VAL A 160 -23.97 -5.91 3.68
C VAL A 160 -24.53 -4.50 3.62
N LEU A 161 -23.67 -3.50 3.41
CA LEU A 161 -24.08 -2.10 3.24
C LEU A 161 -24.99 -1.90 2.01
N LYS A 162 -24.71 -2.59 0.90
CA LYS A 162 -25.55 -2.57 -0.31
C LYS A 162 -26.96 -3.10 -0.03
N VAL A 163 -27.10 -4.08 0.87
CA VAL A 163 -28.41 -4.60 1.33
C VAL A 163 -29.12 -3.59 2.23
N LEU A 164 -28.43 -3.09 3.26
CA LEU A 164 -29.06 -2.35 4.36
C LEU A 164 -29.26 -0.86 4.08
N ALA A 165 -28.32 -0.22 3.39
CA ALA A 165 -28.33 1.22 3.15
C ALA A 165 -27.63 1.59 1.84
N PRO A 166 -28.16 1.16 0.67
CA PRO A 166 -27.57 1.44 -0.64
C PRO A 166 -27.43 2.95 -0.91
N SER A 167 -26.51 3.31 -1.80
CA SER A 167 -26.40 4.67 -2.31
C SER A 167 -27.70 5.06 -3.03
N ALA A 168 -28.27 6.20 -2.67
CA ALA A 168 -29.47 6.73 -3.33
C ALA A 168 -29.16 7.25 -4.74
N THR A 169 -27.92 7.68 -4.99
CA THR A 169 -27.51 8.33 -6.25
C THR A 169 -26.74 7.39 -7.17
N LEU A 170 -26.01 6.41 -6.62
CA LEU A 170 -25.24 5.43 -7.38
C LEU A 170 -25.40 4.01 -6.80
N PRO A 171 -26.59 3.38 -6.87
CA PRO A 171 -26.85 2.07 -6.25
C PRO A 171 -25.82 0.99 -6.63
N SER A 172 -25.43 0.89 -7.91
CA SER A 172 -24.43 -0.08 -8.38
C SER A 172 -23.04 0.16 -7.79
N TYR A 173 -22.70 1.41 -7.48
CA TYR A 173 -21.43 1.84 -6.89
C TYR A 173 -21.56 2.14 -5.39
N THR A 174 -22.53 1.51 -4.72
CA THR A 174 -22.63 1.62 -3.25
C THR A 174 -21.32 1.19 -2.60
N SER A 175 -20.72 0.09 -3.09
CA SER A 175 -19.43 -0.42 -2.63
C SER A 175 -18.51 -0.63 -3.84
N VAL A 176 -17.31 -0.05 -3.80
CA VAL A 176 -16.32 -0.08 -4.89
C VAL A 176 -14.97 -0.54 -4.37
N TRP A 177 -14.25 -1.34 -5.14
CA TRP A 177 -12.87 -1.76 -4.84
C TRP A 177 -11.90 -1.21 -5.89
N LEU A 178 -10.82 -0.61 -5.40
CA LEU A 178 -9.71 -0.03 -6.17
C LEU A 178 -8.36 -0.49 -5.62
N PRO A 179 -7.28 -0.41 -6.40
CA PRO A 179 -7.27 -0.51 -7.85
C PRO A 179 -7.35 -1.96 -8.33
N ASP A 180 -7.48 -2.92 -7.41
CA ASP A 180 -7.55 -4.35 -7.70
C ASP A 180 -8.14 -5.11 -6.49
N VAL A 181 -8.46 -6.39 -6.70
CA VAL A 181 -8.81 -7.33 -5.63
C VAL A 181 -7.62 -7.63 -4.73
N MET A 182 -7.91 -8.13 -3.52
CA MET A 182 -6.86 -8.58 -2.62
C MET A 182 -6.28 -9.90 -3.13
N ARG A 183 -4.94 -9.96 -3.22
CA ARG A 183 -4.17 -11.19 -3.53
C ARG A 183 -3.04 -11.33 -2.53
N LEU A 184 -2.91 -12.50 -1.90
CA LEU A 184 -1.79 -12.76 -0.98
C LEU A 184 -0.50 -13.09 -1.73
N ASN A 185 -0.62 -13.76 -2.87
CA ASN A 185 0.43 -14.00 -3.85
C ASN A 185 -0.20 -14.21 -5.24
N ASP A 186 0.62 -14.59 -6.23
CA ASP A 186 0.17 -14.79 -7.61
C ASP A 186 -1.05 -15.70 -7.75
N ASN A 187 -1.32 -16.63 -6.84
CA ASN A 187 -2.39 -17.63 -7.02
C ASN A 187 -3.42 -17.65 -5.88
N VAL A 188 -3.34 -16.74 -4.92
CA VAL A 188 -4.13 -16.81 -3.68
C VAL A 188 -4.99 -15.57 -3.54
N GLN A 189 -6.30 -15.76 -3.67
CA GLN A 189 -7.33 -14.76 -3.43
C GLN A 189 -8.08 -15.11 -2.13
N PRO A 190 -7.77 -14.42 -1.02
CA PRO A 190 -8.35 -14.76 0.27
C PRO A 190 -9.87 -14.52 0.30
N ALA A 191 -10.56 -15.23 1.18
CA ALA A 191 -11.99 -15.10 1.44
C ALA A 191 -12.39 -13.70 1.97
N GLY A 192 -13.69 -13.41 2.01
CA GLY A 192 -14.26 -12.23 2.71
C GLY A 192 -14.29 -10.92 1.91
N GLN A 193 -13.96 -10.98 0.62
CA GLN A 193 -13.95 -9.83 -0.31
C GLN A 193 -15.12 -9.82 -1.31
N THR A 194 -16.14 -10.67 -1.10
CA THR A 194 -17.28 -10.85 -2.01
C THR A 194 -18.62 -10.71 -1.29
N GLY A 195 -19.73 -10.81 -2.02
CA GLY A 195 -21.07 -10.93 -1.44
C GLY A 195 -21.29 -12.23 -0.66
N GLY A 196 -20.35 -13.17 -0.68
CA GLY A 196 -20.45 -14.43 0.05
C GLY A 196 -21.75 -15.16 -0.28
N PHE A 197 -22.41 -15.69 0.76
CA PHE A 197 -23.68 -16.42 0.61
C PHE A 197 -24.84 -15.57 0.06
N LEU A 198 -24.71 -14.24 -0.04
CA LEU A 198 -25.72 -13.39 -0.69
C LEU A 198 -25.72 -13.53 -2.21
N GLY A 199 -24.59 -13.97 -2.80
CA GLY A 199 -24.43 -14.18 -4.23
C GLY A 199 -23.91 -12.96 -5.01
N PHE A 200 -23.61 -13.19 -6.29
CA PHE A 200 -22.80 -12.32 -7.14
C PHE A 200 -23.32 -10.88 -7.27
N GLY A 201 -24.63 -10.67 -7.35
CA GLY A 201 -25.17 -9.30 -7.49
C GLY A 201 -25.01 -8.42 -6.26
N TRP A 202 -24.49 -8.96 -5.15
CA TRP A 202 -24.11 -8.19 -3.96
C TRP A 202 -22.61 -7.96 -3.85
N ASP A 203 -21.80 -8.45 -4.79
CA ASP A 203 -20.37 -8.19 -4.80
C ASP A 203 -20.10 -6.66 -4.89
N PRO A 204 -18.99 -6.20 -4.31
CA PRO A 204 -18.49 -4.86 -4.57
C PRO A 204 -18.21 -4.69 -6.06
N GLN A 205 -18.40 -3.48 -6.58
CA GLN A 205 -17.96 -3.16 -7.93
C GLN A 205 -16.43 -3.13 -7.95
N ARG A 206 -15.84 -4.07 -8.67
CA ARG A 206 -14.39 -4.20 -8.80
C ARG A 206 -13.92 -3.39 -9.99
N VAL A 207 -12.95 -2.51 -9.78
CA VAL A 207 -12.33 -1.74 -10.85
C VAL A 207 -10.84 -2.05 -10.83
N VAL A 208 -10.43 -2.95 -11.71
CA VAL A 208 -9.02 -3.27 -11.95
C VAL A 208 -8.42 -2.16 -12.82
N CYS A 209 -7.50 -1.38 -12.29
CA CYS A 209 -6.96 -0.21 -12.98
C CYS A 209 -5.54 0.18 -12.54
N ASP A 210 -4.92 1.10 -13.27
CA ASP A 210 -3.81 1.91 -12.77
C ASP A 210 -4.11 3.40 -13.03
N PRO A 211 -4.70 4.13 -12.06
CA PRO A 211 -5.05 5.54 -12.24
C PRO A 211 -3.83 6.47 -12.36
N ALA A 212 -2.60 5.96 -12.18
CA ALA A 212 -1.38 6.71 -12.42
C ALA A 212 -0.92 6.67 -13.88
N ASP A 213 -1.41 5.72 -14.67
CA ASP A 213 -1.16 5.68 -16.10
C ASP A 213 -1.87 6.87 -16.79
N PRO A 214 -1.15 7.72 -17.55
CA PRO A 214 -1.77 8.84 -18.27
C PRO A 214 -2.79 8.39 -19.32
N GLU A 215 -2.67 7.17 -19.86
CA GLU A 215 -3.59 6.59 -20.85
C GLU A 215 -4.75 5.84 -20.18
N PHE A 216 -4.82 5.84 -18.85
CA PHE A 216 -5.89 5.17 -18.12
C PHE A 216 -7.26 5.72 -18.49
N HIS A 217 -8.09 4.82 -19.01
CA HIS A 217 -9.52 5.02 -19.20
C HIS A 217 -10.24 3.70 -18.91
N ILE A 218 -11.47 3.77 -18.41
CA ILE A 218 -12.25 2.56 -18.18
C ILE A 218 -12.95 2.16 -19.47
N GLU A 219 -12.59 0.99 -19.99
CA GLU A 219 -13.25 0.34 -21.10
C GLU A 219 -14.72 0.01 -20.73
N GLY A 220 -15.65 0.25 -21.65
CA GLY A 220 -17.08 -0.03 -21.43
C GLY A 220 -17.90 1.04 -20.68
N LEU A 221 -17.27 2.12 -20.18
CA LEU A 221 -18.01 3.31 -19.66
C LEU A 221 -18.35 4.34 -20.75
N SER A 222 -18.03 4.04 -22.00
CA SER A 222 -18.36 4.87 -23.17
C SER A 222 -19.29 4.11 -24.08
N LEU A 223 -20.39 4.76 -24.46
CA LEU A 223 -21.27 4.21 -25.48
C LEU A 223 -20.55 4.21 -26.83
N PRO A 224 -20.59 3.10 -27.58
CA PRO A 224 -20.13 3.10 -28.96
C PRO A 224 -20.84 4.19 -29.77
N PRO A 225 -20.18 4.83 -30.76
CA PRO A 225 -20.79 5.89 -31.57
C PRO A 225 -22.12 5.47 -32.22
N GLU A 226 -22.31 4.17 -32.48
CA GLU A 226 -23.53 3.61 -33.11
C GLU A 226 -24.73 3.49 -32.15
N ILE A 227 -24.49 3.65 -30.84
CA ILE A 227 -25.50 3.60 -29.77
C ILE A 227 -25.51 4.94 -29.01
N PRO A 228 -26.06 6.02 -29.62
CA PRO A 228 -26.23 7.28 -28.91
C PRO A 228 -27.18 7.12 -27.70
N PRO A 229 -27.12 8.00 -26.68
CA PRO A 229 -27.90 7.87 -25.44
C PRO A 229 -29.41 7.65 -25.66
N LEU A 230 -30.01 8.34 -26.63
CA LEU A 230 -31.42 8.18 -26.99
C LEU A 230 -31.75 6.76 -27.51
N ARG A 231 -30.80 6.13 -28.20
CA ARG A 231 -30.95 4.74 -28.68
C ARG A 231 -30.82 3.76 -27.53
N LEU A 232 -29.92 4.01 -26.58
CA LEU A 232 -29.80 3.22 -25.36
C LEU A 232 -31.08 3.27 -24.52
N SER A 233 -31.62 4.47 -24.28
CA SER A 233 -32.86 4.64 -23.51
C SER A 233 -34.05 3.93 -24.15
N SER A 234 -34.16 3.98 -25.48
CA SER A 234 -35.20 3.24 -26.22
C SER A 234 -35.04 1.72 -26.09
N ARG A 235 -33.81 1.20 -26.12
CA ARG A 235 -33.53 -0.23 -25.89
C ARG A 235 -33.86 -0.65 -24.46
N GLN A 236 -33.51 0.17 -23.47
CA GLN A 236 -33.86 -0.08 -22.07
C GLN A 236 -35.38 -0.12 -21.86
N SER A 237 -36.11 0.86 -22.42
CA SER A 237 -37.58 0.90 -22.34
C SER A 237 -38.22 -0.33 -23.00
N LEU A 238 -37.68 -0.80 -24.13
CA LEU A 238 -38.15 -2.03 -24.78
C LEU A 238 -37.90 -3.26 -23.91
N LEU A 239 -36.70 -3.36 -23.32
CA LEU A 239 -36.36 -4.45 -22.39
C LEU A 239 -37.32 -4.46 -21.19
N GLU A 240 -37.59 -3.30 -20.57
CA GLU A 240 -38.53 -3.16 -19.46
C GLU A 240 -39.98 -3.55 -19.85
N GLN A 241 -40.37 -3.34 -21.11
CA GLN A 241 -41.67 -3.78 -21.61
C GLN A 241 -41.73 -5.31 -21.76
N VAL A 242 -40.66 -5.92 -22.28
CA VAL A 242 -40.51 -7.38 -22.40
C VAL A 242 -40.48 -8.02 -21.01
N ASP A 243 -39.69 -7.47 -20.09
CA ASP A 243 -39.58 -7.99 -18.72
C ASP A 243 -40.91 -7.89 -17.98
N ARG A 244 -41.66 -6.81 -18.14
CA ARG A 244 -43.01 -6.72 -17.54
C ARG A 244 -43.95 -7.79 -18.07
N HIS A 245 -43.84 -8.16 -19.34
CA HIS A 245 -44.65 -9.23 -19.92
C HIS A 245 -44.36 -10.60 -19.30
N PHE A 246 -43.10 -10.86 -18.94
CA PHE A 246 -42.67 -12.11 -18.30
C PHE A 246 -42.66 -12.07 -16.77
N ALA A 247 -43.14 -11.00 -16.14
CA ALA A 247 -43.09 -10.84 -14.67
C ALA A 247 -44.07 -11.77 -13.92
N GLY A 248 -45.07 -12.32 -14.61
CA GLY A 248 -46.07 -13.25 -14.06
C GLY A 248 -45.64 -14.73 -14.03
N ILE A 249 -44.43 -15.07 -14.49
CA ILE A 249 -43.88 -16.42 -14.47
C ILE A 249 -42.87 -16.50 -13.31
N GLU A 250 -42.91 -17.55 -12.49
CA GLU A 250 -41.93 -17.76 -11.41
C GLU A 250 -40.50 -17.71 -11.96
N ARG A 251 -39.80 -16.61 -11.67
CA ARG A 251 -38.38 -16.44 -12.04
C ARG A 251 -37.50 -17.13 -11.00
N GLY A 252 -36.59 -17.98 -11.47
CA GLY A 252 -35.50 -18.53 -10.63
C GLY A 252 -34.54 -17.44 -10.15
N ALA A 253 -33.70 -17.76 -9.16
CA ALA A 253 -32.70 -16.82 -8.60
C ALA A 253 -31.75 -16.25 -9.66
N THR A 254 -31.31 -17.08 -10.62
CA THR A 254 -30.42 -16.69 -11.73
C THR A 254 -31.00 -15.58 -12.61
N LEU A 255 -32.30 -15.61 -12.90
CA LEU A 255 -32.95 -14.59 -13.73
C LEU A 255 -33.06 -13.24 -12.98
N ARG A 256 -33.35 -13.27 -11.66
CA ARG A 256 -33.35 -12.06 -10.84
C ARG A 256 -31.96 -11.42 -10.74
N ASP A 257 -30.91 -12.24 -10.67
CA ASP A 257 -29.53 -11.75 -10.68
C ASP A 257 -29.16 -11.10 -12.01
N PHE A 258 -29.61 -11.68 -13.13
CA PHE A 258 -29.41 -11.12 -14.47
C PHE A 258 -30.13 -9.78 -14.67
N ASP A 259 -31.40 -9.68 -14.26
CA ASP A 259 -32.19 -8.44 -14.35
C ASP A 259 -31.51 -7.31 -13.55
N ARG A 260 -31.01 -7.62 -12.35
CA ARG A 260 -30.28 -6.68 -11.50
C ARG A 260 -28.97 -6.23 -12.16
N GLN A 261 -28.15 -7.15 -12.67
CA GLN A 261 -26.90 -6.79 -13.36
C GLN A 261 -27.17 -5.89 -14.57
N THR A 262 -28.26 -6.15 -15.28
CA THR A 262 -28.68 -5.34 -16.42
C THR A 262 -29.06 -3.93 -16.00
N GLN A 263 -29.86 -3.77 -14.95
CA GLN A 263 -30.18 -2.45 -14.38
C GLN A 263 -28.94 -1.71 -13.87
N GLU A 264 -27.99 -2.43 -13.25
CA GLU A 264 -26.75 -1.86 -12.74
C GLU A 264 -25.87 -1.31 -13.88
N ALA A 265 -25.75 -2.05 -14.99
CA ALA A 265 -25.01 -1.65 -16.17
C ALA A 265 -25.63 -0.42 -16.85
N PHE A 266 -26.96 -0.38 -17.01
CA PHE A 266 -27.64 0.80 -17.55
C PHE A 266 -27.52 2.03 -16.63
N GLY A 267 -27.63 1.84 -15.32
CA GLY A 267 -27.43 2.91 -14.34
C GLY A 267 -26.05 3.54 -14.44
N LEU A 268 -25.01 2.72 -14.65
CA LEU A 268 -23.64 3.18 -14.82
C LEU A 268 -23.45 3.99 -16.11
N LEU A 269 -23.95 3.49 -17.24
CA LEU A 269 -23.90 4.18 -18.54
C LEU A 269 -24.66 5.51 -18.54
N ASN A 270 -25.76 5.59 -17.79
CA ASN A 270 -26.56 6.81 -17.65
C ASN A 270 -26.02 7.78 -16.59
N SER A 271 -25.16 7.32 -15.66
CA SER A 271 -24.62 8.16 -14.59
C SER A 271 -23.42 9.00 -15.04
N GLY A 272 -23.69 10.18 -15.59
CA GLY A 272 -22.64 11.13 -15.98
C GLY A 272 -21.64 11.45 -14.84
N ARG A 273 -22.10 11.41 -13.58
CA ARG A 273 -21.26 11.67 -12.39
C ARG A 273 -20.22 10.57 -12.14
N ALA A 274 -20.60 9.29 -12.21
CA ALA A 274 -19.66 8.19 -11.97
C ALA A 274 -18.59 8.14 -13.05
N LYS A 275 -18.97 8.30 -14.33
CA LYS A 275 -18.02 8.40 -15.44
C LYS A 275 -17.02 9.54 -15.25
N GLN A 276 -17.48 10.70 -14.80
CA GLN A 276 -16.60 11.85 -14.57
C GLN A 276 -15.62 11.61 -13.42
N ALA A 277 -15.97 10.82 -12.40
CA ALA A 277 -15.07 10.50 -11.30
C ALA A 277 -13.78 9.82 -11.78
N PHE A 278 -13.87 8.96 -12.80
CA PHE A 278 -12.73 8.24 -13.37
C PHE A 278 -11.78 9.09 -14.23
N VAL A 279 -12.19 10.30 -14.61
CA VAL A 279 -11.36 11.20 -15.42
C VAL A 279 -10.47 12.06 -14.50
N LEU A 280 -9.35 11.48 -14.04
CA LEU A 280 -8.43 12.16 -13.12
C LEU A 280 -7.76 13.39 -13.74
N SER A 281 -7.65 13.47 -15.06
CA SER A 281 -7.12 14.64 -15.78
C SER A 281 -7.95 15.92 -15.57
N ARG A 282 -9.15 15.81 -14.99
CA ARG A 282 -9.96 16.97 -14.56
C ARG A 282 -9.46 17.61 -13.26
N GLU A 283 -8.62 16.93 -12.49
CA GLU A 283 -8.02 17.50 -11.28
C GLU A 283 -6.79 18.35 -11.63
N PRO A 284 -6.52 19.44 -10.89
CA PRO A 284 -5.31 20.23 -11.09
C PRO A 284 -4.05 19.37 -10.94
N GLU A 285 -3.05 19.64 -11.77
CA GLU A 285 -1.77 18.90 -11.77
C GLU A 285 -1.06 19.01 -10.40
N ALA A 286 -1.17 20.16 -9.73
CA ALA A 286 -0.65 20.34 -8.37
C ALA A 286 -1.32 19.41 -7.35
N LEU A 287 -2.64 19.19 -7.46
CA LEU A 287 -3.38 18.33 -6.54
C LEU A 287 -3.01 16.86 -6.75
N ARG A 288 -3.00 16.42 -8.00
CA ARG A 288 -2.57 15.06 -8.35
C ARG A 288 -1.12 14.80 -7.93
N ALA A 289 -0.23 15.79 -8.01
CA ALA A 289 1.14 15.69 -7.52
C ALA A 289 1.22 15.59 -6.00
N ARG A 290 0.37 16.32 -5.26
CA ARG A 290 0.29 16.28 -3.79
C ARG A 290 -0.11 14.90 -3.26
N TYR A 291 -0.99 14.17 -3.97
CA TYR A 291 -1.33 12.77 -3.63
C TYR A 291 -0.20 11.78 -3.97
N GLY A 292 0.76 12.17 -4.82
CA GLY A 292 1.81 11.31 -5.36
C GLY A 292 1.41 10.67 -6.70
N ARG A 293 2.34 10.70 -7.68
CA ARG A 293 2.15 10.18 -9.06
C ARG A 293 2.43 8.68 -9.20
N HIS A 294 1.99 7.93 -8.21
CA HIS A 294 2.08 6.47 -8.17
C HIS A 294 0.70 5.87 -7.98
N LYS A 295 0.58 4.57 -8.24
CA LYS A 295 -0.70 3.86 -8.29
C LYS A 295 -1.52 4.05 -7.00
N TRP A 296 -0.88 3.91 -5.84
CA TRP A 296 -1.53 4.15 -4.53
C TRP A 296 -2.12 5.56 -4.42
N GLY A 297 -1.30 6.58 -4.64
CA GLY A 297 -1.71 7.98 -4.54
C GLY A 297 -2.88 8.34 -5.45
N GLN A 298 -2.82 7.90 -6.70
CA GLN A 298 -3.87 8.17 -7.69
C GLN A 298 -5.13 7.32 -7.45
N SER A 299 -5.02 6.10 -6.90
CA SER A 299 -6.18 5.32 -6.45
C SER A 299 -6.91 5.97 -5.28
N VAL A 300 -6.19 6.55 -4.32
CA VAL A 300 -6.80 7.29 -3.21
C VAL A 300 -7.47 8.59 -3.70
N LEU A 301 -6.86 9.30 -4.65
CA LEU A 301 -7.50 10.45 -5.31
C LEU A 301 -8.78 10.05 -6.05
N LEU A 302 -8.75 8.92 -6.77
CA LEU A 302 -9.94 8.37 -7.42
C LEU A 302 -11.03 8.03 -6.40
N ALA A 303 -10.66 7.47 -5.24
CA ALA A 303 -11.62 7.19 -4.17
C ALA A 303 -12.30 8.46 -3.66
N ARG A 304 -11.56 9.55 -3.48
CA ARG A 304 -12.14 10.87 -3.14
C ARG A 304 -13.16 11.32 -4.20
N ARG A 305 -12.83 11.19 -5.48
CA ARG A 305 -13.75 11.56 -6.58
C ARG A 305 -15.00 10.67 -6.64
N LEU A 306 -14.87 9.38 -6.32
CA LEU A 306 -16.01 8.45 -6.31
C LEU A 306 -16.97 8.74 -5.15
N VAL A 307 -16.48 9.07 -3.94
CA VAL A 307 -17.37 9.47 -2.85
C VAL A 307 -18.07 10.80 -3.14
N GLU A 308 -17.39 11.76 -3.78
CA GLU A 308 -17.97 13.02 -4.26
C GLU A 308 -19.03 12.78 -5.37
N ALA A 309 -18.87 11.72 -6.17
CA ALA A 309 -19.85 11.31 -7.16
C ALA A 309 -21.06 10.60 -6.55
N GLY A 310 -20.95 10.05 -5.33
CA GLY A 310 -22.02 9.42 -4.57
C GLY A 310 -21.81 7.94 -4.22
N ALA A 311 -20.60 7.41 -4.34
CA ALA A 311 -20.26 6.07 -3.83
C ALA A 311 -20.25 6.09 -2.30
N LYS A 312 -20.91 5.13 -1.65
CA LYS A 312 -21.00 5.08 -0.18
C LYS A 312 -19.78 4.47 0.48
N LEU A 313 -19.14 3.48 -0.13
CA LEU A 313 -17.94 2.85 0.40
C LEU A 313 -16.97 2.62 -0.75
N VAL A 314 -15.79 3.21 -0.65
CA VAL A 314 -14.69 2.95 -1.58
C VAL A 314 -13.54 2.32 -0.81
N HIS A 315 -13.30 1.05 -1.08
CA HIS A 315 -12.17 0.29 -0.59
C HIS A 315 -10.98 0.53 -1.51
N VAL A 316 -9.86 0.98 -0.96
CA VAL A 316 -8.59 1.15 -1.69
C VAL A 316 -7.59 0.17 -1.12
N ASN A 317 -7.38 -0.93 -1.83
CA ASN A 317 -6.33 -1.89 -1.55
C ASN A 317 -4.97 -1.29 -1.90
N TRP A 318 -3.96 -1.58 -1.06
CA TRP A 318 -2.59 -1.26 -1.40
C TRP A 318 -2.21 -1.97 -2.71
N PRO A 319 -1.80 -1.24 -3.76
CA PRO A 319 -1.48 -1.86 -5.03
C PRO A 319 -0.22 -2.70 -4.91
N ARG A 320 -0.29 -3.90 -5.47
CA ARG A 320 0.89 -4.70 -5.73
C ARG A 320 1.52 -4.21 -7.03
N GLU A 321 2.79 -3.79 -7.00
CA GLU A 321 3.52 -3.38 -8.20
C GLU A 321 4.31 -4.54 -8.80
N GLY A 322 4.64 -4.45 -10.09
CA GLY A 322 5.51 -5.43 -10.74
C GLY A 322 6.84 -5.60 -9.99
N GLY A 323 7.30 -6.84 -9.89
CA GLY A 323 8.49 -7.22 -9.13
C GLY A 323 8.29 -7.36 -7.62
N ASP A 324 7.31 -6.68 -7.03
CA ASP A 324 6.86 -7.00 -5.66
C ASP A 324 6.06 -8.32 -5.65
N GLU A 325 5.32 -8.62 -6.71
CA GLU A 325 4.51 -9.86 -6.84
C GLU A 325 5.27 -11.16 -6.70
N ALA A 326 6.49 -11.17 -7.21
CA ALA A 326 7.35 -12.34 -7.16
C ALA A 326 8.01 -12.53 -5.79
N VAL A 327 7.95 -11.53 -4.90
CA VAL A 327 8.44 -11.68 -3.53
C VAL A 327 7.38 -12.44 -2.73
N ASN A 328 7.78 -13.44 -1.95
CA ASN A 328 6.83 -14.22 -1.16
C ASN A 328 5.98 -13.32 -0.24
N ASN A 329 6.55 -12.19 0.21
CA ASN A 329 5.93 -11.28 1.16
C ASN A 329 6.12 -9.79 0.75
N PRO A 330 5.24 -9.23 -0.10
CA PRO A 330 5.34 -7.84 -0.56
C PRO A 330 4.29 -6.90 0.06
N MET A 331 4.37 -5.62 -0.29
CA MET A 331 3.59 -4.52 0.31
C MET A 331 4.00 -4.30 1.76
N TRP A 332 3.08 -4.28 2.73
CA TRP A 332 3.41 -4.11 4.15
C TRP A 332 3.90 -5.40 4.82
N ASP A 333 4.06 -6.48 4.06
CA ASP A 333 4.46 -7.80 4.56
C ASP A 333 5.98 -7.94 4.79
N THR A 334 6.53 -7.19 5.74
CA THR A 334 7.98 -6.95 5.88
C THR A 334 8.75 -8.02 6.69
N HIS A 335 8.72 -9.27 6.25
CA HIS A 335 9.48 -10.37 6.89
C HIS A 335 11.01 -10.28 6.79
N ALA A 336 11.52 -9.43 5.90
CA ALA A 336 12.93 -9.10 5.79
C ALA A 336 13.06 -7.59 5.51
N GLN A 337 14.21 -7.01 5.88
CA GLN A 337 14.55 -5.62 5.55
C GLN A 337 13.46 -4.59 5.87
N ASN A 338 12.80 -4.74 7.04
CA ASN A 338 11.66 -3.91 7.43
C ASN A 338 12.00 -2.42 7.40
N ALA A 339 13.15 -2.05 8.00
CA ALA A 339 13.59 -0.66 8.03
C ALA A 339 13.76 -0.07 6.62
N ASP A 340 14.36 -0.84 5.71
CA ASP A 340 14.58 -0.40 4.34
C ASP A 340 13.27 -0.16 3.60
N ARG A 341 12.38 -1.15 3.67
CA ARG A 341 11.14 -1.15 2.92
C ARG A 341 10.19 -0.06 3.39
N LEU A 342 10.11 0.16 4.70
CA LEU A 342 9.33 1.24 5.28
C LEU A 342 9.86 2.62 4.88
N GLN A 343 11.17 2.85 5.02
CA GLN A 343 11.78 4.16 4.75
C GLN A 343 11.77 4.52 3.25
N ASP A 344 11.91 3.54 2.36
CA ASP A 344 12.08 3.80 0.92
C ASP A 344 10.80 3.71 0.09
N VAL A 345 9.81 2.95 0.56
CA VAL A 345 8.67 2.58 -0.28
C VAL A 345 7.34 2.83 0.39
N LEU A 346 7.12 2.25 1.58
CA LEU A 346 5.79 2.20 2.19
C LEU A 346 5.42 3.53 2.85
N CYS A 347 6.25 4.01 3.78
CA CYS A 347 5.99 5.27 4.47
C CYS A 347 6.06 6.49 3.54
N PRO A 348 7.00 6.60 2.58
CA PRO A 348 6.99 7.67 1.57
C PRO A 348 5.69 7.78 0.76
N GLN A 349 5.07 6.65 0.43
CA GLN A 349 3.77 6.67 -0.28
C GLN A 349 2.64 6.99 0.69
N PHE A 350 2.60 6.34 1.85
CA PHE A 350 1.53 6.53 2.83
C PHE A 350 1.52 7.93 3.43
N ASP A 351 2.66 8.40 3.94
CA ASP A 351 2.80 9.71 4.59
C ASP A 351 2.61 10.88 3.63
N VAL A 352 2.73 10.68 2.31
CA VAL A 352 2.36 11.69 1.32
C VAL A 352 0.87 11.64 1.00
N THR A 353 0.36 10.45 0.68
CA THR A 353 -1.02 10.28 0.19
C THR A 353 -2.07 10.45 1.29
N PHE A 354 -1.87 9.87 2.47
CA PHE A 354 -2.86 9.85 3.55
C PHE A 354 -3.20 11.26 4.07
N PRO A 355 -2.23 12.10 4.48
CA PRO A 355 -2.56 13.47 4.90
C PRO A 355 -3.10 14.32 3.75
N ALA A 356 -2.63 14.13 2.51
CA ALA A 356 -3.19 14.81 1.34
C ALA A 356 -4.69 14.52 1.16
N LEU A 357 -5.12 13.27 1.38
CA LEU A 357 -6.54 12.91 1.37
C LEU A 357 -7.32 13.65 2.47
N ILE A 358 -6.85 13.58 3.71
CA ILE A 358 -7.55 14.19 4.85
C ILE A 358 -7.71 15.70 4.65
N GLU A 359 -6.64 16.37 4.25
CA GLU A 359 -6.65 17.82 4.03
C GLU A 359 -7.47 18.22 2.79
N ASP A 360 -7.45 17.44 1.69
CA ASP A 360 -8.30 17.69 0.51
C ASP A 360 -9.80 17.50 0.85
N LEU A 361 -10.15 16.46 1.61
CA LEU A 361 -11.51 16.28 2.11
C LEU A 361 -11.94 17.44 3.03
N GLU A 362 -11.06 17.91 3.91
CA GLU A 362 -11.35 19.05 4.78
C GLU A 362 -11.55 20.34 3.98
N GLN A 363 -10.65 20.64 3.05
CA GLN A 363 -10.71 21.82 2.18
C GLN A 363 -12.01 21.87 1.36
N ARG A 364 -12.58 20.70 1.04
CA ARG A 364 -13.86 20.57 0.33
C ARG A 364 -15.08 20.50 1.23
N GLY A 365 -14.90 20.49 2.56
CA GLY A 365 -15.97 20.27 3.53
C GLY A 365 -16.53 18.83 3.52
N LEU A 366 -15.86 17.89 2.85
CA LEU A 366 -16.28 16.49 2.75
C LEU A 366 -15.84 15.66 3.96
N LEU A 367 -14.81 16.09 4.71
CA LEU A 367 -14.31 15.34 5.87
C LEU A 367 -15.38 15.20 6.97
N SER A 368 -16.28 16.17 7.14
CA SER A 368 -17.36 16.09 8.12
C SER A 368 -18.43 15.04 7.81
N GLU A 369 -18.45 14.51 6.58
CA GLU A 369 -19.43 13.52 6.10
C GLU A 369 -18.79 12.27 5.48
N THR A 370 -17.46 12.19 5.45
CA THR A 370 -16.69 11.04 4.94
C THR A 370 -15.85 10.45 6.07
N LEU A 371 -16.11 9.19 6.41
CA LEU A 371 -15.26 8.44 7.31
C LEU A 371 -14.06 7.93 6.53
N VAL A 372 -12.85 8.19 7.01
CA VAL A 372 -11.62 7.59 6.47
C VAL A 372 -11.11 6.57 7.48
N VAL A 373 -10.86 5.35 7.00
CA VAL A 373 -10.25 4.26 7.79
C VAL A 373 -8.94 3.88 7.12
N ALA A 374 -7.83 3.81 7.87
CA ALA A 374 -6.56 3.29 7.38
C ALA A 374 -6.08 2.15 8.28
N ILE A 375 -6.12 0.93 7.76
CA ILE A 375 -5.97 -0.31 8.53
C ILE A 375 -5.36 -1.42 7.68
N GLY A 376 -4.62 -2.34 8.31
CA GLY A 376 -4.23 -3.63 7.72
C GLY A 376 -4.90 -4.81 8.44
N GLU A 377 -4.58 -6.02 8.02
CA GLU A 377 -5.16 -7.25 8.55
C GLU A 377 -4.70 -7.58 9.97
N PHE A 378 -3.49 -7.20 10.35
CA PHE A 378 -2.89 -7.43 11.68
C PHE A 378 -1.67 -6.54 11.89
N GLY A 379 -0.95 -6.75 13.00
CA GLY A 379 0.31 -6.08 13.31
C GLY A 379 1.51 -6.97 13.03
N ARG A 380 2.65 -6.57 13.59
CA ARG A 380 3.92 -7.25 13.37
C ARG A 380 4.57 -7.64 14.69
N THR A 381 5.37 -8.70 14.66
CA THR A 381 6.06 -9.20 15.85
C THR A 381 6.86 -8.08 16.51
N PRO A 382 6.85 -8.00 17.85
CA PRO A 382 7.64 -7.02 18.60
C PRO A 382 9.13 -7.12 18.34
N LYS A 383 9.68 -8.32 18.18
CA LYS A 383 11.12 -8.55 18.03
C LYS A 383 11.47 -8.68 16.55
N ILE A 384 12.50 -7.96 16.11
CA ILE A 384 13.06 -8.06 14.76
C ILE A 384 13.72 -9.44 14.59
N ASN A 385 13.43 -10.12 13.47
CA ASN A 385 13.96 -11.44 13.14
C ASN A 385 15.39 -11.37 12.55
N SER A 386 16.00 -12.53 12.29
CA SER A 386 17.37 -12.61 11.77
C SER A 386 17.56 -12.05 10.36
N GLN A 387 16.47 -11.81 9.62
CA GLN A 387 16.46 -11.20 8.29
C GLN A 387 16.18 -9.69 8.35
N GLY A 388 16.19 -9.09 9.54
CA GLY A 388 15.93 -7.66 9.73
C GLY A 388 14.48 -7.27 9.46
N GLY A 389 13.57 -8.24 9.47
CA GLY A 389 12.15 -8.04 9.30
C GLY A 389 11.34 -8.29 10.56
N ARG A 390 10.01 -8.20 10.42
CA ARG A 390 9.05 -8.58 11.47
C ARG A 390 8.03 -9.56 10.89
N ASP A 391 7.81 -10.65 11.61
CA ASP A 391 6.83 -11.67 11.25
C ASP A 391 5.39 -11.28 11.64
N HIS A 392 4.42 -12.12 11.27
CA HIS A 392 2.98 -11.91 11.50
C HIS A 392 2.63 -11.82 12.98
N TRP A 393 1.69 -10.94 13.33
CA TRP A 393 1.27 -10.75 14.72
C TRP A 393 -0.15 -10.21 14.86
N GLY A 394 -1.12 -11.12 14.96
CA GLY A 394 -2.55 -10.82 15.15
C GLY A 394 -2.95 -10.42 16.57
N HIS A 395 -2.00 -10.39 17.51
CA HIS A 395 -2.29 -10.16 18.92
C HIS A 395 -2.54 -8.68 19.25
N VAL A 396 -1.89 -7.74 18.56
CA VAL A 396 -2.17 -6.31 18.70
C VAL A 396 -1.73 -5.53 17.48
N PHE A 397 -2.53 -4.58 17.05
CA PHE A 397 -2.16 -3.66 15.98
C PHE A 397 -2.93 -2.35 16.03
N SER A 398 -2.44 -1.41 15.23
CA SER A 398 -2.94 -0.04 15.21
C SER A 398 -3.60 0.31 13.90
N PHE A 399 -4.57 1.22 13.96
CA PHE A 399 -5.21 1.81 12.79
C PHE A 399 -5.65 3.24 13.06
N ALA A 400 -5.90 3.99 11.98
CA ALA A 400 -6.33 5.38 12.05
C ALA A 400 -7.76 5.55 11.54
N LEU A 401 -8.51 6.42 12.22
CA LEU A 401 -9.82 6.91 11.83
C LEU A 401 -9.82 8.43 11.71
N ALA A 402 -10.57 8.98 10.77
CA ALA A 402 -10.77 10.42 10.63
C ALA A 402 -12.15 10.75 10.03
N GLY A 403 -12.68 11.90 10.39
CA GLY A 403 -13.90 12.46 9.79
C GLY A 403 -15.21 11.83 10.27
N ALA A 404 -16.32 12.32 9.71
CA ALA A 404 -17.68 11.82 9.87
C ALA A 404 -18.11 11.41 11.29
N GLY A 405 -17.85 12.26 12.30
CA GLY A 405 -18.28 12.01 13.68
C GLY A 405 -17.26 11.25 14.54
N ILE A 406 -16.04 11.06 14.04
CA ILE A 406 -14.89 10.64 14.84
C ILE A 406 -14.29 11.86 15.57
N SER A 407 -14.14 11.74 16.88
CA SER A 407 -13.43 12.70 17.73
C SER A 407 -11.92 12.50 17.58
N GLY A 408 -11.28 13.38 16.81
CA GLY A 408 -9.82 13.35 16.58
C GLY A 408 -8.98 13.81 17.77
N ALA A 409 -7.68 14.05 17.54
CA ALA A 409 -6.70 14.47 18.54
C ALA A 409 -6.60 13.50 19.73
N ARG A 410 -6.68 12.19 19.46
CA ARG A 410 -6.68 11.18 20.52
C ARG A 410 -6.12 9.83 20.10
N VAL A 411 -5.74 9.08 21.12
CA VAL A 411 -5.45 7.65 21.05
C VAL A 411 -6.48 6.91 21.88
N TYR A 412 -6.95 5.76 21.40
CA TYR A 412 -7.80 4.82 22.12
C TYR A 412 -7.09 3.49 22.34
N GLY A 413 -7.19 3.01 23.57
CA GLY A 413 -6.48 1.83 24.03
C GLY A 413 -4.96 2.01 24.04
N SER A 414 -4.27 0.95 24.45
CA SER A 414 -2.82 0.89 24.47
C SER A 414 -2.37 -0.55 24.27
N SER A 415 -1.18 -0.73 23.70
CA SER A 415 -0.45 -1.99 23.77
C SER A 415 0.55 -1.95 24.93
N ASP A 416 1.09 -3.11 25.31
CA ASP A 416 2.12 -3.20 26.35
C ASP A 416 3.43 -2.47 25.99
N LYS A 417 4.39 -2.50 26.92
CA LYS A 417 5.70 -1.84 26.76
C LYS A 417 6.52 -2.34 25.56
N HIS A 418 6.16 -3.48 24.99
CA HIS A 418 6.83 -4.08 23.83
C HIS A 418 5.98 -3.99 22.56
N GLY A 419 4.73 -3.54 22.63
CA GLY A 419 3.82 -3.59 21.49
C GLY A 419 3.41 -5.02 21.12
N ALA A 420 3.38 -5.94 22.10
CA ALA A 420 3.11 -7.36 21.90
C ALA A 420 1.64 -7.72 22.14
N TYR A 421 1.03 -7.17 23.17
CA TYR A 421 -0.38 -7.46 23.49
C TYR A 421 -1.14 -6.18 23.84
N PRO A 422 -2.48 -6.16 23.70
CA PRO A 422 -3.29 -5.06 24.19
C PRO A 422 -3.14 -4.98 25.71
N ARG A 423 -2.87 -3.78 26.23
CA ARG A 423 -2.83 -3.51 27.67
C ARG A 423 -4.17 -2.93 28.13
N ASP A 424 -4.64 -1.86 27.47
CA ASP A 424 -5.88 -1.18 27.80
C ASP A 424 -6.81 -1.09 26.59
N GLY A 425 -8.12 -1.18 26.82
CA GLY A 425 -9.14 -0.93 25.78
C GLY A 425 -9.05 -1.87 24.58
N ARG A 426 -8.79 -3.17 24.80
CA ARG A 426 -8.78 -4.18 23.73
C ARG A 426 -10.11 -4.16 22.98
N ILE A 427 -10.02 -4.18 21.66
CA ILE A 427 -11.16 -4.34 20.77
C ILE A 427 -10.87 -5.43 19.73
N GLU A 428 -11.92 -5.89 19.08
CA GLU A 428 -11.91 -6.84 17.98
C GLU A 428 -12.50 -6.18 16.72
N PRO A 429 -12.36 -6.81 15.54
CA PRO A 429 -12.82 -6.19 14.31
C PRO A 429 -14.33 -5.90 14.24
N GLN A 430 -15.15 -6.67 14.96
CA GLN A 430 -16.60 -6.47 15.00
C GLN A 430 -17.02 -5.12 15.60
N GLU A 431 -16.25 -4.56 16.54
CA GLU A 431 -16.51 -3.21 17.06
C GLU A 431 -16.18 -2.13 16.03
N LEU A 432 -15.15 -2.32 15.19
CA LEU A 432 -14.88 -1.44 14.05
C LEU A 432 -16.02 -1.50 13.03
N THR A 433 -16.49 -2.71 12.67
CA THR A 433 -17.64 -2.89 11.79
C THR A 433 -18.88 -2.19 12.34
N ALA A 434 -19.17 -2.35 13.63
CA ALA A 434 -20.28 -1.68 14.29
C ALA A 434 -20.15 -0.15 14.27
N THR A 435 -18.94 0.37 14.48
CA THR A 435 -18.64 1.80 14.40
C THR A 435 -18.90 2.37 13.01
N ILE A 436 -18.42 1.68 11.95
CA ILE A 436 -18.65 2.09 10.56
C ILE A 436 -20.14 2.09 10.23
N LEU A 437 -20.87 1.03 10.58
CA LEU A 437 -22.30 0.92 10.33
C LEU A 437 -23.10 2.00 11.08
N HIS A 438 -22.79 2.25 12.35
CA HIS A 438 -23.40 3.31 13.16
C HIS A 438 -23.24 4.68 12.50
N LEU A 439 -22.02 5.01 12.07
CA LEU A 439 -21.76 6.26 11.39
C LEU A 439 -22.49 6.36 10.05
N LEU A 440 -22.72 5.25 9.35
CA LEU A 440 -23.52 5.18 8.11
C LEU A 440 -25.04 5.15 8.34
N GLY A 441 -25.50 5.21 9.60
CA GLY A 441 -26.92 5.22 9.95
C GLY A 441 -27.57 3.83 9.94
N VAL A 442 -26.77 2.78 10.11
CA VAL A 442 -27.21 1.40 10.28
C VAL A 442 -26.95 1.01 11.73
N GLY A 443 -28.01 0.73 12.50
CA GLY A 443 -27.88 0.33 13.91
C GLY A 443 -27.05 -0.94 14.07
N HIS A 444 -26.27 -1.05 15.15
CA HIS A 444 -25.43 -2.24 15.41
C HIS A 444 -26.26 -3.52 15.66
N THR A 445 -27.54 -3.38 15.96
CA THR A 445 -28.51 -4.50 16.05
C THR A 445 -29.20 -4.81 14.72
N ALA A 446 -28.85 -4.14 13.62
CA ALA A 446 -29.47 -4.35 12.32
C ALA A 446 -29.30 -5.80 11.85
N MET A 447 -30.33 -6.31 11.18
CA MET A 447 -30.35 -7.66 10.63
C MET A 447 -30.64 -7.63 9.14
N PHE A 448 -30.06 -8.59 8.41
CA PHE A 448 -30.34 -8.84 6.99
C PHE A 448 -30.59 -10.33 6.77
N PRO A 449 -31.39 -10.71 5.75
CA PRO A 449 -31.68 -12.12 5.48
C PRO A 449 -30.52 -12.80 4.74
N ASP A 450 -30.29 -14.09 5.03
CA ASP A 450 -29.50 -14.97 4.18
C ASP A 450 -30.30 -15.46 2.95
N ALA A 451 -29.69 -16.33 2.13
CA ALA A 451 -30.31 -16.90 0.95
C ALA A 451 -31.58 -17.74 1.24
N THR A 452 -31.76 -18.21 2.47
CA THR A 452 -32.95 -18.96 2.92
C THR A 452 -33.98 -18.06 3.63
N GLY A 453 -33.68 -16.77 3.78
CA GLY A 453 -34.52 -15.80 4.49
C GLY A 453 -34.30 -15.77 6.01
N ARG A 454 -33.30 -16.47 6.54
CA ARG A 454 -32.96 -16.44 7.96
C ARG A 454 -32.35 -15.08 8.32
N PRO A 455 -32.81 -14.39 9.37
CA PRO A 455 -32.20 -13.14 9.80
C PRO A 455 -30.83 -13.39 10.43
N LEU A 456 -29.86 -12.59 10.00
CA LEU A 456 -28.49 -12.54 10.49
C LEU A 456 -28.15 -11.12 10.91
N HIS A 457 -27.40 -10.96 12.00
CA HIS A 457 -26.92 -9.65 12.44
C HIS A 457 -25.88 -9.10 11.46
N ALA A 458 -25.87 -7.78 11.23
CA ALA A 458 -24.86 -7.12 10.42
C ALA A 458 -23.47 -7.14 11.08
N THR A 459 -23.43 -7.12 12.41
CA THR A 459 -22.24 -7.21 13.25
C THR A 459 -22.64 -7.78 14.62
N LEU A 460 -21.67 -8.35 15.33
CA LEU A 460 -21.84 -8.75 16.75
C LEU A 460 -21.27 -7.72 17.73
N GLY A 461 -20.52 -6.74 17.23
CA GLY A 461 -19.87 -5.72 18.06
C GLY A 461 -20.77 -4.55 18.39
N GLU A 462 -20.28 -3.70 19.30
CA GLU A 462 -20.87 -2.40 19.60
C GLU A 462 -20.00 -1.26 19.04
N PRO A 463 -20.60 -0.11 18.66
CA PRO A 463 -19.82 1.04 18.24
C PRO A 463 -18.84 1.48 19.32
N LEU A 464 -17.66 1.92 18.91
CA LEU A 464 -16.65 2.51 19.80
C LEU A 464 -17.09 3.92 20.21
N TYR A 465 -18.11 4.03 21.06
CA TYR A 465 -18.71 5.29 21.48
C TYR A 465 -17.69 6.29 22.05
N ALA A 466 -16.64 5.78 22.68
CA ALA A 466 -15.53 6.59 23.19
C ALA A 466 -14.82 7.42 22.10
N LEU A 467 -14.85 6.97 20.84
CA LEU A 467 -14.24 7.64 19.69
C LEU A 467 -15.21 8.58 18.96
N LEU A 468 -16.49 8.58 19.32
CA LEU A 468 -17.51 9.36 18.60
C LEU A 468 -17.65 10.75 19.22
N GLY A 469 -17.78 11.77 18.37
CA GLY A 469 -17.97 13.15 18.80
C GLY A 469 -18.00 14.14 17.65
N ASP A 470 -18.41 15.37 17.94
CA ASP A 470 -18.46 16.49 17.00
C ASP A 470 -17.23 17.40 17.07
N ARG A 471 -16.30 17.12 18.00
CA ARG A 471 -15.08 17.91 18.26
C ARG A 471 -13.90 16.99 18.55
N PRO A 472 -12.65 17.47 18.32
CA PRO A 472 -11.45 16.78 18.79
C PRO A 472 -11.45 16.62 20.31
N ALA A 473 -10.80 15.57 20.83
CA ALA A 473 -10.73 15.30 22.26
C ALA A 473 -9.98 16.39 23.05
N THR A 474 -9.09 17.12 22.38
CA THR A 474 -8.41 18.30 22.92
C THR A 474 -8.22 19.36 21.84
N ALA A 475 -8.27 20.64 22.25
CA ALA A 475 -7.94 21.79 21.41
C ALA A 475 -6.46 22.18 21.50
N GLU A 476 -5.68 21.59 22.41
CA GLU A 476 -4.26 21.90 22.57
C GLU A 476 -3.46 21.48 21.33
N ARG A 477 -2.53 22.33 20.90
CA ARG A 477 -1.67 22.09 19.75
C ARG A 477 -0.23 22.48 20.06
N ILE A 478 0.69 21.68 19.53
CA ILE A 478 2.13 21.95 19.54
C ILE A 478 2.67 21.86 18.12
N LEU A 479 3.87 22.40 17.89
CA LEU A 479 4.54 22.21 16.60
C LEU A 479 4.94 20.73 16.48
N PRO A 480 4.50 20.00 15.42
CA PRO A 480 4.95 18.64 15.20
C PRO A 480 6.46 18.61 14.93
N GLU A 481 7.11 17.56 15.43
CA GLU A 481 8.49 17.22 15.10
C GLU A 481 8.55 16.42 13.79
N GLY A 482 9.76 16.14 13.31
CA GLY A 482 10.01 15.26 12.16
C GLY A 482 10.76 15.93 11.03
N ASN A 483 11.52 15.12 10.28
CA ASN A 483 12.33 15.58 9.16
C ASN A 483 11.74 15.07 7.84
N LEU A 484 11.13 15.97 7.06
CA LEU A 484 10.58 15.63 5.74
C LEU A 484 11.63 15.07 4.76
N ALA A 485 12.92 15.36 4.96
CA ALA A 485 13.99 14.81 4.14
C ALA A 485 14.24 13.31 4.40
N LEU A 486 13.82 12.79 5.56
CA LEU A 486 13.87 11.36 5.89
C LEU A 486 12.83 10.56 5.07
N VAL A 487 11.71 11.21 4.76
CA VAL A 487 10.57 10.64 4.03
C VAL A 487 10.26 11.52 2.82
N PRO A 488 11.13 11.48 1.78
CA PRO A 488 10.91 12.27 0.57
C PRO A 488 9.70 11.74 -0.21
N PRO A 489 9.21 12.50 -1.21
CA PRO A 489 8.23 11.97 -2.15
C PRO A 489 8.69 10.64 -2.75
N PHE A 490 7.77 9.67 -2.84
CA PHE A 490 8.07 8.36 -3.41
C PHE A 490 8.48 8.45 -4.88
N SER A 491 9.48 7.66 -5.26
CA SER A 491 9.89 7.46 -6.65
C SER A 491 9.93 5.97 -6.97
N LYS A 492 9.42 5.59 -8.15
CA LYS A 492 9.50 4.21 -8.66
C LYS A 492 10.92 3.82 -9.09
N ALA A 493 11.83 4.79 -9.21
CA ALA A 493 13.23 4.51 -9.48
C ALA A 493 13.83 3.70 -8.33
N LEU A 494 14.93 2.99 -8.61
CA LEU A 494 15.69 2.22 -7.61
C LEU A 494 16.48 3.12 -6.62
N LEU A 495 16.01 4.36 -6.40
CA LEU A 495 16.56 5.35 -5.47
C LEU A 495 18.10 5.37 -5.46
N PHE A 496 18.66 5.37 -6.67
CA PHE A 496 20.09 5.30 -6.96
C PHE A 496 20.53 6.66 -7.52
N ASN A 497 21.70 7.16 -7.13
CA ASN A 497 22.26 8.40 -7.66
C ASN A 497 23.16 8.09 -8.87
N PRO A 498 22.69 8.23 -10.12
CA PRO A 498 23.41 7.80 -11.32
C PRO A 498 24.56 8.73 -11.71
N ARG A 499 24.53 10.00 -11.28
CA ARG A 499 25.32 11.08 -11.88
C ARG A 499 26.16 11.86 -10.86
N PHE A 500 26.26 11.37 -9.63
CA PHE A 500 26.96 12.04 -8.53
C PHE A 500 26.39 13.44 -8.23
N GLU A 501 25.13 13.70 -8.57
CA GLU A 501 24.50 15.03 -8.55
C GLU A 501 24.23 15.53 -7.13
N GLU A 502 23.99 14.62 -6.18
CA GLU A 502 23.76 15.00 -4.78
C GLU A 502 24.96 15.80 -4.22
N PRO A 503 24.72 16.81 -3.36
CA PRO A 503 25.78 17.61 -2.73
C PRO A 503 26.63 16.83 -1.72
N ARG A 504 26.55 15.50 -1.70
CA ARG A 504 27.23 14.63 -0.73
C ARG A 504 28.62 14.27 -1.24
N GLU A 505 29.61 14.38 -0.35
CA GLU A 505 30.92 13.78 -0.54
C GLU A 505 30.82 12.25 -0.53
N LEU A 506 31.88 11.56 -0.99
CA LEU A 506 31.96 10.12 -0.84
C LEU A 506 31.98 9.76 0.65
N VAL A 507 31.16 8.78 1.02
CA VAL A 507 31.14 8.25 2.39
C VAL A 507 32.07 7.04 2.47
N PRO A 508 32.90 6.87 3.52
CA PRO A 508 33.70 5.68 3.67
C PRO A 508 32.84 4.42 3.69
N VAL A 509 33.25 3.38 2.97
CA VAL A 509 32.65 2.05 3.11
C VAL A 509 32.76 1.61 4.58
N GLY A 510 31.64 1.18 5.16
CA GLY A 510 31.57 0.76 6.56
C GLY A 510 31.29 1.86 7.59
N ALA A 511 30.87 3.06 7.16
CA ALA A 511 30.53 4.18 8.06
C ALA A 511 29.33 3.95 9.01
N GLY A 512 28.67 2.78 8.98
CA GLY A 512 27.65 2.38 9.95
C GLY A 512 26.29 3.08 9.82
N GLN A 513 26.08 3.92 8.80
CA GLN A 513 24.80 4.55 8.51
C GLN A 513 24.38 4.30 7.06
N ARG A 514 23.10 3.97 6.86
CA ARG A 514 22.50 3.75 5.53
C ARG A 514 22.23 5.08 4.81
N LEU A 515 23.29 5.79 4.47
CA LEU A 515 23.23 7.06 3.77
C LEU A 515 22.90 6.85 2.27
N LYS A 516 22.01 7.68 1.73
CA LYS A 516 21.83 7.81 0.27
C LYS A 516 23.12 8.35 -0.36
N GLY A 517 23.52 7.79 -1.49
CA GLY A 517 24.67 8.23 -2.26
C GLY A 517 25.82 7.22 -2.35
N TRP A 518 26.93 7.68 -2.93
CA TRP A 518 28.10 6.86 -3.22
C TRP A 518 29.04 6.73 -2.03
N GLN A 519 29.60 5.53 -1.87
CA GLN A 519 30.64 5.19 -0.94
C GLN A 519 31.97 4.91 -1.65
N GLY A 520 33.08 5.16 -0.96
CA GLY A 520 34.43 4.94 -1.47
C GLY A 520 35.34 4.19 -0.48
N LEU A 521 36.30 3.43 -1.00
CA LEU A 521 37.33 2.76 -0.21
C LEU A 521 38.62 2.58 -1.04
N PRO A 522 39.81 2.99 -0.55
CA PRO A 522 39.97 4.14 0.33
C PRO A 522 39.52 5.42 -0.39
N ILE A 523 39.03 6.40 0.36
CA ILE A 523 38.72 7.73 -0.18
C ILE A 523 40.00 8.56 -0.14
N VAL A 524 40.31 9.23 -1.26
CA VAL A 524 41.48 10.08 -1.39
C VAL A 524 41.04 11.53 -1.54
N SER A 525 41.56 12.39 -0.66
CA SER A 525 41.38 13.85 -0.72
C SER A 525 42.70 14.57 -0.43
N GLY A 526 42.97 15.65 -1.17
CA GLY A 526 44.13 16.52 -0.97
C GLY A 526 45.49 15.90 -1.37
N ASN A 527 46.58 16.55 -0.94
CA ASN A 527 47.95 16.09 -1.18
C ASN A 527 48.35 15.05 -0.13
N LEU A 528 48.50 13.79 -0.57
CA LEU A 528 48.94 12.69 0.30
C LEU A 528 50.46 12.61 0.38
N SER A 529 50.99 12.20 1.54
CA SER A 529 52.41 11.90 1.74
C SER A 529 52.82 10.50 1.23
N GLY A 530 51.85 9.66 0.85
CA GLY A 530 52.04 8.29 0.36
C GLY A 530 51.47 8.08 -1.05
N VAL A 531 51.32 6.82 -1.45
CA VAL A 531 50.73 6.48 -2.76
C VAL A 531 49.27 6.95 -2.81
N ASP A 532 48.94 7.77 -3.81
CA ASP A 532 47.57 8.21 -4.10
C ASP A 532 46.84 7.06 -4.81
N PHE A 533 46.41 6.04 -4.06
CA PHE A 533 45.63 4.90 -4.57
C PHE A 533 44.27 4.87 -3.87
N GLY A 534 43.19 4.96 -4.65
CA GLY A 534 41.84 4.90 -4.09
C GLY A 534 40.77 5.49 -5.00
N VAL A 535 39.77 6.10 -4.38
CA VAL A 535 38.62 6.72 -5.04
C VAL A 535 38.52 8.19 -4.65
N ALA A 536 38.27 9.06 -5.64
CA ALA A 536 38.02 10.48 -5.43
C ALA A 536 36.82 10.96 -6.26
N LEU A 537 36.08 11.94 -5.74
CA LEU A 537 35.05 12.66 -6.49
C LEU A 537 35.61 14.00 -6.94
N THR A 538 35.48 14.34 -8.22
CA THR A 538 36.05 15.59 -8.77
C THR A 538 35.08 16.30 -9.74
N GLY A 539 35.13 17.63 -9.80
CA GLY A 539 34.26 18.49 -10.61
C GLY A 539 33.89 19.79 -9.87
N ALA A 540 33.95 20.95 -10.54
CA ALA A 540 33.86 22.29 -9.91
C ALA A 540 32.50 23.01 -10.08
N SER A 541 31.48 22.36 -10.63
CA SER A 541 30.14 22.97 -10.82
C SER A 541 29.04 21.89 -10.82
N ALA A 542 27.80 22.31 -10.59
CA ALA A 542 26.59 21.50 -10.46
C ALA A 542 26.33 20.53 -11.64
N ASP A 543 26.95 20.73 -12.81
CA ASP A 543 26.58 19.97 -14.02
C ASP A 543 27.54 18.84 -14.45
N LYS A 544 28.75 18.70 -13.89
CA LYS A 544 29.64 17.54 -14.22
C LYS A 544 30.55 17.13 -13.06
N LYS A 545 30.00 16.40 -12.09
CA LYS A 545 30.79 15.62 -11.12
C LYS A 545 31.06 14.23 -11.70
N HIS A 546 32.27 13.72 -11.51
CA HIS A 546 32.66 12.36 -11.89
C HIS A 546 33.53 11.73 -10.81
N ALA A 547 33.45 10.41 -10.69
CA ALA A 547 34.31 9.66 -9.77
C ALA A 547 35.57 9.17 -10.49
N ARG A 548 36.68 9.05 -9.77
CA ARG A 548 37.94 8.49 -10.26
C ARG A 548 38.34 7.34 -9.36
N ILE A 549 38.79 6.24 -9.96
CA ILE A 549 39.29 5.05 -9.26
C ILE A 549 40.63 4.62 -9.85
N GLY A 550 41.69 4.56 -9.05
CA GLY A 550 43.03 4.24 -9.53
C GLY A 550 44.16 4.87 -8.74
N ILE A 551 45.27 5.14 -9.44
CA ILE A 551 46.48 5.78 -8.92
C ILE A 551 46.55 7.23 -9.42
N GLY A 552 46.83 8.18 -8.53
CA GLY A 552 46.89 9.60 -8.85
C GLY A 552 45.49 10.21 -9.08
N VAL A 553 44.51 9.82 -8.28
CA VAL A 553 43.11 10.25 -8.44
C VAL A 553 42.88 11.69 -7.98
N ALA A 554 43.63 12.15 -6.97
CA ALA A 554 43.64 13.54 -6.49
C ALA A 554 44.74 14.38 -7.13
N GLY A 555 45.82 13.75 -7.63
CA GLY A 555 46.93 14.46 -8.27
C GLY A 555 48.04 13.54 -8.77
N SER A 556 49.29 13.98 -8.69
CA SER A 556 50.47 13.13 -8.92
C SER A 556 50.76 12.30 -7.67
N SER A 557 50.86 10.97 -7.80
CA SER A 557 51.19 10.09 -6.67
C SER A 557 52.65 10.23 -6.23
N ALA A 558 52.93 10.20 -4.92
CA ALA A 558 54.29 9.97 -4.43
C ALA A 558 54.75 8.54 -4.77
N ALA A 559 56.07 8.31 -4.78
CA ALA A 559 56.63 6.97 -4.88
C ALA A 559 56.33 6.18 -3.60
N GLY A 560 56.05 4.89 -3.70
CA GLY A 560 55.78 4.05 -2.54
C GLY A 560 55.36 2.64 -2.92
N THR A 561 54.71 1.93 -1.99
CA THR A 561 54.25 0.55 -2.20
C THR A 561 52.75 0.42 -1.98
N ILE A 562 52.08 -0.32 -2.84
CA ILE A 562 50.70 -0.78 -2.64
C ILE A 562 50.78 -2.21 -2.08
N PRO A 563 50.14 -2.51 -0.93
CA PRO A 563 50.22 -3.82 -0.31
C PRO A 563 49.49 -4.91 -1.13
N PRO A 564 49.75 -6.20 -0.87
CA PRO A 564 48.96 -7.28 -1.43
C PRO A 564 47.49 -7.14 -1.01
N ASN A 565 46.56 -7.55 -1.88
CA ASN A 565 45.09 -7.45 -1.68
C ASN A 565 44.52 -6.03 -1.58
N ALA A 566 45.30 -5.00 -1.88
CA ALA A 566 44.79 -3.63 -1.98
C ALA A 566 43.68 -3.56 -3.03
N ARG A 567 42.59 -2.88 -2.67
CA ARG A 567 41.42 -2.67 -3.53
C ARG A 567 40.99 -1.23 -3.43
N ALA A 568 40.62 -0.65 -4.56
CA ALA A 568 39.82 0.55 -4.61
C ALA A 568 38.38 0.15 -4.98
N ILE A 569 37.39 0.71 -4.27
CA ILE A 569 35.98 0.38 -4.45
C ILE A 569 35.17 1.67 -4.45
N LEU A 570 34.44 1.89 -5.53
CA LEU A 570 33.36 2.87 -5.62
C LEU A 570 32.04 2.10 -5.62
N THR A 571 31.16 2.33 -4.66
CA THR A 571 29.94 1.52 -4.51
C THR A 571 28.73 2.32 -4.05
N GLN A 572 27.55 1.84 -4.40
CA GLN A 572 26.28 2.42 -3.95
C GLN A 572 25.24 1.30 -3.81
N GLU A 573 24.41 1.42 -2.78
CA GLU A 573 23.24 0.56 -2.60
C GLU A 573 22.18 0.84 -3.67
N VAL A 574 21.60 -0.22 -4.24
CA VAL A 574 20.39 -0.15 -5.05
C VAL A 574 19.20 -0.23 -4.09
N ARG A 575 18.65 0.94 -3.74
CA ARG A 575 17.52 1.05 -2.79
C ARG A 575 16.20 0.69 -3.48
N ASN A 576 15.22 0.21 -2.73
CA ASN A 576 13.99 -0.40 -3.29
C ASN A 576 14.26 -1.52 -4.33
N PRO A 577 15.13 -2.51 -4.04
CA PRO A 577 15.35 -3.61 -4.95
C PRO A 577 14.10 -4.47 -5.06
N ARG A 578 13.75 -4.87 -6.28
CA ARG A 578 12.61 -5.74 -6.61
C ARG A 578 13.08 -6.91 -7.46
N ALA A 579 12.33 -8.00 -7.48
CA ALA A 579 12.63 -9.12 -8.36
C ALA A 579 12.40 -8.72 -9.83
N GLY A 580 13.36 -9.03 -10.69
CA GLY A 580 13.34 -8.59 -12.08
C GLY A 580 14.74 -8.54 -12.69
N THR A 581 14.82 -7.95 -13.88
CA THR A 581 16.06 -7.84 -14.64
C THR A 581 16.67 -6.46 -14.44
N PHE A 582 17.89 -6.44 -13.91
CA PHE A 582 18.73 -5.26 -13.78
C PHE A 582 19.66 -5.17 -14.97
N THR A 583 19.67 -4.03 -15.66
CA THR A 583 20.66 -3.72 -16.69
C THR A 583 21.39 -2.44 -16.30
N ILE A 584 22.69 -2.56 -16.09
CA ILE A 584 23.54 -1.51 -15.56
C ILE A 584 24.54 -1.14 -16.65
N SER A 585 24.60 0.11 -17.04
CA SER A 585 25.62 0.63 -17.95
C SER A 585 26.48 1.65 -17.23
N VAL A 586 27.79 1.48 -17.26
CA VAL A 586 28.74 2.45 -16.71
C VAL A 586 29.43 3.15 -17.87
N HIS A 587 29.44 4.49 -17.83
CA HIS A 587 30.22 5.31 -18.74
C HIS A 587 31.56 5.59 -18.09
N ALA A 588 32.61 4.98 -18.63
CA ALA A 588 33.95 5.06 -18.06
C ALA A 588 35.02 5.35 -19.11
N ARG A 589 36.07 6.05 -18.68
CA ARG A 589 37.25 6.41 -19.48
C ARG A 589 38.53 6.16 -18.71
N CYS A 590 39.57 5.70 -19.40
CA CYS A 590 40.90 5.56 -18.81
C CYS A 590 41.72 6.83 -19.04
N HIS A 591 42.35 7.34 -17.98
CA HIS A 591 43.24 8.50 -18.04
C HIS A 591 44.61 8.14 -17.48
N GLY A 592 45.68 8.56 -18.17
CA GLY A 592 47.06 8.35 -17.77
C GLY A 592 48.01 8.36 -18.96
N SER A 593 49.32 8.31 -18.69
CA SER A 593 50.31 8.07 -19.75
C SER A 593 50.23 6.61 -20.23
N LEU A 594 50.69 6.31 -21.45
CA LEU A 594 50.80 4.93 -21.95
C LEU A 594 51.56 4.03 -20.96
N LYS A 595 52.64 4.57 -20.37
CA LYS A 595 53.45 3.86 -19.36
C LYS A 595 52.63 3.53 -18.12
N ASP A 596 51.89 4.51 -17.58
CA ASP A 596 51.14 4.33 -16.33
C ASP A 596 49.88 3.47 -16.54
N ILE A 597 49.22 3.58 -17.71
CA ILE A 597 48.09 2.72 -18.06
C ILE A 597 48.54 1.27 -18.24
N ASN A 598 49.66 1.03 -18.92
CA ASN A 598 50.23 -0.32 -19.01
C ASN A 598 50.61 -0.86 -17.63
N PHE A 599 51.19 -0.03 -16.77
CA PHE A 599 51.48 -0.40 -15.39
C PHE A 599 50.21 -0.79 -14.63
N LEU A 600 49.14 0.00 -14.74
CA LEU A 600 47.86 -0.30 -14.10
C LEU A 600 47.26 -1.60 -14.65
N ARG A 601 47.23 -1.77 -15.97
CA ARG A 601 46.69 -2.95 -16.67
C ARG A 601 47.44 -4.25 -16.34
N SER A 602 48.77 -4.19 -16.18
CA SER A 602 49.57 -5.36 -15.84
C SER A 602 49.44 -5.79 -14.37
N ASN A 603 48.95 -4.90 -13.50
CA ASN A 603 48.93 -5.14 -12.04
C ASN A 603 47.53 -5.17 -11.42
N PHE A 604 46.52 -4.65 -12.12
CA PHE A 604 45.16 -4.50 -11.61
C PHE A 604 44.12 -4.94 -12.63
N GLN A 605 42.97 -5.36 -12.11
CA GLN A 605 41.74 -5.59 -12.86
C GLN A 605 40.67 -4.62 -12.37
N CYS A 606 40.02 -3.93 -13.31
CA CYS A 606 38.86 -3.09 -13.01
C CYS A 606 37.59 -3.79 -13.51
N ARG A 607 36.53 -3.82 -12.69
CA ARG A 607 35.27 -4.50 -13.04
C ARG A 607 34.06 -3.83 -12.41
N ILE A 608 32.93 -3.96 -13.11
CA ILE A 608 31.60 -3.59 -12.62
C ILE A 608 31.00 -4.83 -11.97
N VAL A 609 30.40 -4.68 -10.80
CA VAL A 609 29.91 -5.80 -9.98
C VAL A 609 28.51 -5.48 -9.48
N LEU A 610 27.53 -6.28 -9.90
CA LEU A 610 26.23 -6.36 -9.22
C LEU A 610 26.35 -7.41 -8.12
N PHE A 611 26.01 -7.03 -6.89
CA PHE A 611 26.22 -7.89 -5.73
C PHE A 611 25.07 -7.79 -4.71
N GLY A 612 25.03 -8.76 -3.81
CA GLY A 612 24.22 -8.72 -2.59
C GLY A 612 25.10 -8.55 -1.35
N TYR A 613 24.57 -7.84 -0.35
CA TYR A 613 25.25 -7.71 0.94
C TYR A 613 25.21 -9.04 1.72
N ARG A 614 26.15 -9.19 2.66
CA ARG A 614 26.26 -10.38 3.52
C ARG A 614 25.71 -10.17 4.93
N ASP A 615 25.35 -8.93 5.26
CA ASP A 615 24.76 -8.56 6.55
C ASP A 615 23.72 -7.45 6.38
N LEU A 616 22.86 -7.31 7.39
CA LEU A 616 21.76 -6.32 7.43
C LEU A 616 22.25 -4.89 7.63
N ALA A 617 23.45 -4.70 8.17
CA ALA A 617 24.07 -3.39 8.28
C ALA A 617 24.59 -2.89 6.92
N LYS A 618 24.53 -3.74 5.88
CA LYS A 618 25.00 -3.49 4.51
C LYS A 618 26.46 -3.03 4.49
N ASN A 619 27.26 -3.63 5.36
CA ASN A 619 28.68 -3.31 5.44
C ASN A 619 29.47 -4.15 4.43
N LEU A 620 29.94 -3.50 3.36
CA LEU A 620 30.74 -4.19 2.33
C LEU A 620 32.06 -4.77 2.87
N LEU A 621 32.56 -4.29 4.03
CA LEU A 621 33.75 -4.86 4.67
C LEU A 621 33.53 -6.29 5.19
N SER A 622 32.28 -6.69 5.43
CA SER A 622 31.90 -8.08 5.75
C SER A 622 31.92 -9.00 4.52
N GLY A 623 32.27 -8.45 3.35
CA GLY A 623 32.30 -9.13 2.07
C GLY A 623 31.02 -8.89 1.25
N LEU A 624 31.10 -9.29 -0.02
CA LEU A 624 30.00 -9.21 -0.97
C LEU A 624 29.67 -10.59 -1.55
N ARG A 625 28.43 -10.80 -1.96
CA ARG A 625 28.00 -11.94 -2.77
C ARG A 625 27.87 -11.46 -4.21
N GLU A 626 28.80 -11.84 -5.06
CA GLU A 626 28.77 -11.44 -6.46
C GLU A 626 27.66 -12.16 -7.22
N TYR A 627 26.78 -11.38 -7.87
CA TYR A 627 25.74 -11.91 -8.75
C TYR A 627 26.18 -11.95 -10.20
N ALA A 628 26.82 -10.88 -10.65
CA ALA A 628 27.44 -10.81 -11.95
C ALA A 628 28.51 -9.72 -11.98
N SER A 629 29.52 -9.90 -12.83
CA SER A 629 30.51 -8.86 -13.10
C SER A 629 30.96 -8.83 -14.56
N VAL A 630 31.42 -7.67 -14.99
CA VAL A 630 31.97 -7.44 -16.33
C VAL A 630 33.25 -6.60 -16.19
N PRO A 631 34.36 -6.98 -16.85
CA PRO A 631 35.59 -6.19 -16.80
C PRO A 631 35.44 -4.84 -17.51
N ILE A 632 36.09 -3.82 -16.99
CA ILE A 632 36.34 -2.55 -17.69
C ILE A 632 37.71 -2.66 -18.34
N GLU A 633 37.75 -2.66 -19.67
CA GLU A 633 39.02 -2.74 -20.40
C GLU A 633 39.87 -1.48 -20.17
N LEU A 634 41.04 -1.67 -19.57
CA LEU A 634 42.03 -0.62 -19.35
C LEU A 634 42.83 -0.38 -20.64
N ALA A 635 42.19 0.22 -21.64
CA ALA A 635 42.78 0.54 -22.94
C ALA A 635 43.03 2.05 -23.10
N LEU A 636 44.00 2.39 -23.96
CA LEU A 636 44.20 3.76 -24.40
C LEU A 636 43.12 4.17 -25.41
N PRO A 637 42.70 5.44 -25.42
CA PRO A 637 42.01 5.99 -26.59
C PRO A 637 42.94 5.91 -27.81
N ALA A 638 42.41 5.52 -28.97
CA ALA A 638 43.12 5.72 -30.23
C ALA A 638 43.32 7.23 -30.50
N ASP A 639 44.32 7.60 -31.31
CA ASP A 639 44.88 8.95 -31.54
C ASP A 639 43.91 10.11 -31.91
N ARG A 640 42.59 9.92 -31.88
CA ARG A 640 41.58 10.99 -31.92
C ARG A 640 40.34 10.61 -31.10
N GLY A 641 40.24 11.16 -29.90
CA GLY A 641 39.00 11.18 -29.11
C GLY A 641 38.96 10.12 -28.02
N GLU A 642 38.71 10.59 -26.80
CA GLU A 642 38.39 9.80 -25.60
C GLU A 642 37.48 8.62 -25.96
N THR A 643 37.93 7.38 -25.78
CA THR A 643 37.04 6.22 -25.96
C THR A 643 36.11 6.16 -24.76
N ASP A 644 34.98 6.85 -24.86
CA ASP A 644 33.82 6.66 -24.00
C ASP A 644 33.40 5.19 -24.11
N ALA A 645 33.82 4.37 -23.14
CA ALA A 645 33.40 2.99 -23.07
C ALA A 645 32.09 2.93 -22.28
N LYS A 646 31.00 2.55 -22.96
CA LYS A 646 29.75 2.14 -22.32
C LYS A 646 29.83 0.65 -22.04
N ILE A 647 30.08 0.28 -20.79
CA ILE A 647 30.16 -1.12 -20.37
C ILE A 647 28.84 -1.52 -19.72
N THR A 648 28.21 -2.57 -20.23
CA THR A 648 26.88 -3.01 -19.78
C THR A 648 26.93 -4.39 -19.12
N LEU A 649 26.26 -4.50 -17.97
CA LEU A 649 26.00 -5.74 -17.25
C LEU A 649 24.48 -5.95 -17.15
N SER A 650 23.99 -7.14 -17.45
CA SER A 650 22.57 -7.49 -17.28
C SER A 650 22.40 -8.78 -16.47
N ARG A 651 21.49 -8.78 -15.50
CA ARG A 651 21.21 -9.93 -14.63
C ARG A 651 19.78 -9.90 -14.10
N ALA A 652 19.09 -11.02 -14.23
CA ALA A 652 17.83 -11.26 -13.54
C ALA A 652 18.10 -11.73 -12.10
N LEU A 653 17.47 -11.07 -11.12
CA LEU A 653 17.51 -11.45 -9.71
C LEU A 653 16.12 -11.92 -9.25
N ARG A 654 16.11 -12.99 -8.45
CA ARG A 654 14.90 -13.58 -7.86
C ARG A 654 14.79 -13.24 -6.38
N SER A 655 13.55 -13.12 -5.92
CA SER A 655 13.23 -12.85 -4.53
C SER A 655 13.26 -14.11 -3.69
N GLN A 656 12.46 -15.15 -4.01
CA GLN A 656 12.41 -16.40 -3.23
C GLN A 656 11.85 -17.64 -4.00
N ASP A 657 11.71 -17.63 -5.34
CA ASP A 657 11.20 -18.82 -6.05
C ASP A 657 12.12 -20.03 -5.81
N ALA A 658 11.54 -21.15 -5.38
CA ALA A 658 12.24 -22.42 -5.11
C ALA A 658 13.34 -22.36 -4.03
N GLY A 659 13.22 -21.44 -3.06
CA GLY A 659 14.09 -21.39 -1.87
C GLY A 659 15.43 -20.68 -2.06
N ALA A 660 15.64 -20.01 -3.21
CA ALA A 660 16.82 -19.18 -3.44
C ALA A 660 16.46 -17.69 -3.31
N ALA A 661 16.99 -17.05 -2.27
CA ALA A 661 16.84 -15.61 -2.07
C ALA A 661 18.09 -14.83 -2.50
N GLU A 662 17.94 -13.93 -3.48
CA GLU A 662 19.02 -13.08 -3.99
C GLU A 662 18.89 -11.61 -3.54
N ILE A 663 17.79 -11.19 -2.92
CA ILE A 663 17.62 -9.76 -2.56
C ILE A 663 17.42 -9.51 -1.06
N GLU A 664 17.35 -10.55 -0.21
CA GLU A 664 16.99 -10.45 1.23
C GLU A 664 17.93 -9.59 2.08
N MET A 665 19.18 -9.42 1.68
CA MET A 665 20.15 -8.58 2.40
C MET A 665 20.38 -7.24 1.70
N GLY A 666 19.62 -6.96 0.64
CA GLY A 666 19.80 -5.80 -0.23
C GLY A 666 20.77 -6.06 -1.39
N VAL A 667 20.71 -5.17 -2.37
CA VAL A 667 21.47 -5.23 -3.62
C VAL A 667 22.35 -3.98 -3.72
N GLY A 668 23.55 -4.14 -4.27
CA GLY A 668 24.48 -3.04 -4.49
C GLY A 668 25.17 -3.14 -5.84
N LEU A 669 25.68 -1.99 -6.29
CA LEU A 669 26.57 -1.87 -7.43
C LEU A 669 27.95 -1.42 -6.94
N ALA A 670 29.00 -2.05 -7.42
CA ALA A 670 30.37 -1.63 -7.19
C ALA A 670 31.17 -1.55 -8.48
N ILE A 671 32.09 -0.60 -8.54
CA ILE A 671 33.21 -0.56 -9.47
C ILE A 671 34.44 -0.86 -8.63
N ILE A 672 35.07 -1.99 -8.89
CA ILE A 672 36.18 -2.52 -8.10
C ILE A 672 37.43 -2.52 -8.96
N LEU A 673 38.48 -1.88 -8.47
CA LEU A 673 39.84 -2.01 -8.98
C LEU A 673 40.63 -2.83 -7.97
N GLU A 674 40.96 -4.05 -8.33
CA GLU A 674 41.67 -4.99 -7.47
C GLU A 674 43.00 -5.40 -8.07
N ARG A 675 43.99 -5.55 -7.18
CA ARG A 675 45.32 -5.97 -7.58
C ARG A 675 45.35 -7.45 -7.94
N THR A 676 46.02 -7.80 -9.03
CA THR A 676 46.15 -9.16 -9.55
C THR A 676 47.53 -9.78 -9.35
N THR A 677 48.53 -9.00 -8.94
CA THR A 677 49.92 -9.45 -8.73
C THR A 677 50.26 -9.75 -7.26
N PRO A 678 51.12 -10.76 -6.99
CA PRO A 678 51.54 -11.10 -5.63
C PRO A 678 52.60 -10.13 -5.07
N GLY A 679 52.83 -10.17 -3.75
CA GLY A 679 53.88 -9.39 -3.05
C GLY A 679 53.53 -7.91 -2.85
N ASP A 680 54.51 -7.05 -2.59
CA ASP A 680 54.32 -5.58 -2.60
C ASP A 680 54.51 -5.02 -4.01
N LEU A 681 53.67 -4.06 -4.42
CA LEU A 681 53.79 -3.40 -5.72
C LEU A 681 54.42 -2.03 -5.56
N ALA A 682 55.63 -1.85 -6.08
CA ALA A 682 56.27 -0.54 -6.14
C ALA A 682 55.56 0.36 -7.16
N VAL A 683 55.08 1.52 -6.70
CA VAL A 683 54.46 2.55 -7.53
C VAL A 683 55.49 3.65 -7.81
N PRO A 684 55.78 3.96 -9.09
CA PRO A 684 56.69 5.03 -9.45
C PRO A 684 56.21 6.39 -8.94
N GLY A 685 57.15 7.28 -8.60
CA GLY A 685 56.82 8.68 -8.31
C GLY A 685 56.18 9.36 -9.53
N ASN A 686 55.18 10.18 -9.28
CA ASN A 686 54.32 10.87 -10.25
C ASN A 686 53.45 9.95 -11.12
N ALA A 687 53.30 8.66 -10.77
CA ALA A 687 52.39 7.76 -11.48
C ALA A 687 50.95 8.30 -11.43
N ARG A 688 50.29 8.30 -12.59
CA ARG A 688 48.90 8.73 -12.72
C ARG A 688 48.18 7.89 -13.77
N ALA A 689 47.38 6.95 -13.29
CA ALA A 689 46.52 6.10 -14.12
C ALA A 689 45.24 5.75 -13.35
N PHE A 690 44.09 6.16 -13.87
CA PHE A 690 42.79 5.92 -13.24
C PHE A 690 41.67 5.73 -14.26
N VAL A 691 40.62 5.05 -13.82
CA VAL A 691 39.34 5.01 -14.52
C VAL A 691 38.48 6.15 -13.99
N GLN A 692 38.04 7.03 -14.89
CA GLN A 692 37.04 8.04 -14.63
C GLN A 692 35.66 7.45 -14.92
N VAL A 693 34.71 7.63 -14.01
CA VAL A 693 33.32 7.21 -14.10
C VAL A 693 32.45 8.45 -14.16
N ASP A 694 31.89 8.73 -15.34
CA ASP A 694 31.08 9.92 -15.60
C ASP A 694 29.61 9.72 -15.21
N GLY A 695 29.19 8.47 -15.06
CA GLY A 695 27.86 8.13 -14.60
C GLY A 695 27.53 6.67 -14.79
N VAL A 696 26.42 6.28 -14.17
CA VAL A 696 25.86 4.94 -14.21
C VAL A 696 24.41 5.03 -14.61
N GLU A 697 24.03 4.32 -15.65
CA GLU A 697 22.62 4.08 -16.00
C GLU A 697 22.18 2.76 -15.39
N ILE A 698 21.04 2.77 -14.71
CA ILE A 698 20.39 1.55 -14.23
C ILE A 698 18.98 1.50 -14.81
N SER A 699 18.69 0.48 -15.60
CA SER A 699 17.33 0.14 -16.01
C SER A 699 16.88 -1.13 -15.31
N PHE A 700 15.60 -1.16 -14.97
CA PHE A 700 14.97 -2.25 -14.25
C PHE A 700 13.70 -2.64 -14.96
N VAL A 701 13.61 -3.92 -15.33
CA VAL A 701 12.40 -4.52 -15.84
C VAL A 701 11.85 -5.43 -14.74
N PRO A 702 10.74 -5.07 -14.08
CA PRO A 702 10.15 -5.93 -13.06
C PRO A 702 9.74 -7.27 -13.66
N ARG A 703 9.79 -8.34 -12.86
CA ARG A 703 9.13 -9.59 -13.24
C ARG A 703 7.64 -9.30 -13.51
N PRO A 704 7.09 -9.71 -14.66
CA PRO A 704 5.70 -9.46 -14.98
C PRO A 704 4.77 -10.17 -14.00
N ARG A 705 3.62 -9.55 -13.80
CA ARG A 705 2.50 -10.09 -13.06
C ARG A 705 1.94 -11.32 -13.73
N ASN A 706 1.54 -12.32 -12.94
CA ASN A 706 0.61 -13.33 -13.43
C ASN A 706 -0.83 -12.81 -13.33
N ASP A 707 -1.37 -12.33 -14.46
CA ASP A 707 -2.74 -11.83 -14.55
C ASP A 707 -3.77 -12.93 -14.91
N ASP A 708 -3.33 -14.13 -15.28
CA ASP A 708 -4.20 -15.25 -15.72
C ASP A 708 -4.93 -15.99 -14.57
N VAL A 709 -5.01 -15.36 -13.40
CA VAL A 709 -5.64 -15.93 -12.20
C VAL A 709 -7.15 -15.81 -12.35
N LYS A 710 -7.84 -16.94 -12.51
CA LYS A 710 -9.31 -16.99 -12.56
C LYS A 710 -9.91 -16.51 -11.21
N VAL A 711 -10.87 -15.58 -11.29
CA VAL A 711 -11.64 -14.96 -10.18
C VAL A 711 -12.97 -15.68 -9.94
#